data_AF-A0A434RS23-F1
#
_entry.id   AF-A0A434RS23-F1
#
_cell.length_a   1.000
_cell.length_b   1.000
_cell.length_c   1.000
_cell.angle_alpha   90.00
_cell.angle_beta   90.00
_cell.angle_gamma   90.00
#
_symmetry.space_group_name_H-M   'P 1'
#
loop_
_entity.id
_entity.type
_entity.pdbx_description
1 polymer ?
#
loop_
_entity_poly.entity_id
_entity_poly.type
_entity_poly.pdbx_seq_one_letter_code
_entity_poly.pdbx_strand_id
1 'polypeptide(L)'
;VAFFFAIFWIGSPAVACWISRSAETEDRLRISAADIHALRTVARRTWHYFETFVTAEHHHLPPDNFQESPAPVVAPRTSPTNIGVYLLSVVSARDFGWISLSDAITRIDATMTTIENMPRDRGHLYNWYDTTTLKPLYPLYISAVDSGNLAGHLVAVAAACAEWAEAPSVHLQGDFEGILDTVTILDESLEELPDDRRQLRPLRQRLADRLDGMRRAVMTIKAQPEMASIRTINLAVLAGEIRKLATAIHVEAASPKSDVIADWAARLEATCEAHVHDSHNDESAVSALRTKLLALRGRCRRYAFEMDFSFLMRQERKLLSIGYRVEEHQLDESCYDLLASEARLTSLFGIAKGDLPTEHWFRLGRPIVEIGFKGALMSWSGSMFEYLMPPLVMKEPQGSILNQTSKLIIKRQIQYARSKNVPWGISEAAYNARDRELTYQYTNFGVPGLGLKRGLGQNTVIAPYATILAAQFNPREAVQNLMRLRAIGALGRHGFYDAVDFTPQRVPEGTDHAVVQNYMAHHSGMSIAAVADAIFEGRLRERFHSDPVIESAELLLQEKAPRDIPTATVRTEADERSKDETETESPDSRIILDPIKALRATNVMSNGRYSVMVTATGSGYSRFGELAITRWQPDPSEDRLGSYIFLRDTATGDWWSATAEPKRAEGERVQTLFADDKASFTKSIGSLRSEVECI
;
A
#
# COMPACT_ATOMS: atom_id res chain seq x y z
N VAL A 1 22.84 -49.52 32.59
CA VAL A 1 23.21 -48.09 32.38
C VAL A 1 23.82 -47.88 30.98
N ALA A 2 24.93 -48.55 30.62
CA ALA A 2 25.57 -48.40 29.31
C ALA A 2 24.65 -48.71 28.10
N PHE A 3 23.79 -49.73 28.22
CA PHE A 3 22.81 -50.09 27.18
C PHE A 3 21.82 -48.95 26.86
N PHE A 4 21.25 -48.32 27.90
CA PHE A 4 20.33 -47.19 27.72
C PHE A 4 21.06 -45.97 27.15
N PHE A 5 22.30 -45.72 27.57
CA PHE A 5 23.11 -44.63 27.03
C PHE A 5 23.44 -44.83 25.55
N ALA A 6 23.75 -46.07 25.13
CA ALA A 6 23.97 -46.41 23.73
C ALA A 6 22.72 -46.22 22.86
N ILE A 7 21.53 -46.57 23.38
CA ILE A 7 20.25 -46.32 22.70
C ILE A 7 20.02 -44.81 22.51
N PHE A 8 20.21 -44.00 23.54
CA PHE A 8 20.08 -42.54 23.41
C PHE A 8 21.12 -41.94 22.47
N TRP A 9 22.35 -42.46 22.46
CA TRP A 9 23.41 -42.00 21.57
C TRP A 9 23.09 -42.32 20.10
N ILE A 10 22.64 -43.54 19.80
CA ILE A 10 22.23 -43.98 18.46
C ILE A 10 20.97 -43.23 18.01
N GLY A 11 20.04 -42.93 18.93
CA GLY A 11 18.84 -42.14 18.65
C GLY A 11 19.09 -40.63 18.55
N SER A 12 20.25 -40.13 19.01
CA SER A 12 20.54 -38.69 19.07
C SER A 12 20.51 -37.99 17.71
N PRO A 13 20.92 -38.57 16.56
CA PRO A 13 20.79 -37.91 15.27
C PRO A 13 19.33 -37.82 14.81
N ALA A 14 18.48 -38.80 15.16
CA ALA A 14 17.05 -38.76 14.86
C ALA A 14 16.33 -37.72 15.72
N VAL A 15 16.69 -37.62 17.01
CA VAL A 15 16.19 -36.58 17.91
C VAL A 15 16.70 -35.20 17.49
N ALA A 16 17.97 -35.08 17.10
CA ALA A 16 18.55 -33.85 16.57
C ALA A 16 17.86 -33.45 15.26
N CYS A 17 17.62 -34.39 14.33
CA CYS A 17 16.85 -34.16 13.11
C CYS A 17 15.40 -33.75 13.42
N TRP A 18 14.75 -34.37 14.42
CA TRP A 18 13.39 -34.04 14.81
C TRP A 18 13.28 -32.65 15.46
N ILE A 19 14.26 -32.27 16.30
CA ILE A 19 14.35 -30.93 16.91
C ILE A 19 14.84 -29.88 15.90
N SER A 20 15.65 -30.27 14.92
CA SER A 20 16.16 -29.39 13.87
C SER A 20 15.20 -29.23 12.69
N ARG A 21 14.16 -30.06 12.59
CA ARG A 21 13.03 -29.74 11.73
C ARG A 21 12.47 -28.43 12.25
N SER A 22 12.35 -27.44 11.36
CA SER A 22 11.52 -26.28 11.66
C SER A 22 10.19 -26.81 12.18
N ALA A 23 9.67 -26.21 13.25
CA ALA A 23 8.28 -26.48 13.63
C ALA A 23 7.47 -26.19 12.37
N GLU A 24 7.04 -27.23 11.67
CA GLU A 24 6.14 -27.10 10.53
C GLU A 24 5.00 -26.24 11.06
N THR A 25 4.84 -25.08 10.45
CA THR A 25 3.90 -24.06 10.84
C THR A 25 2.51 -24.68 10.81
N GLU A 26 2.03 -25.19 11.95
CA GLU A 26 0.63 -25.60 12.21
C GLU A 26 -0.35 -24.40 12.09
N ASP A 27 0.03 -23.34 11.39
CA ASP A 27 -0.66 -22.06 11.25
C ASP A 27 -1.58 -22.09 10.00
N ARG A 28 -2.27 -23.22 9.76
CA ARG A 28 -3.39 -23.24 8.82
C ARG A 28 -4.57 -22.50 9.41
N LEU A 29 -4.91 -21.36 8.83
CA LEU A 29 -6.14 -20.65 9.17
C LEU A 29 -7.34 -21.57 8.93
N ARG A 30 -8.19 -21.74 9.95
CA ARG A 30 -9.47 -22.43 9.79
C ARG A 30 -10.51 -21.43 9.31
N ILE A 31 -10.71 -21.38 8.00
CA ILE A 31 -11.66 -20.46 7.35
C ILE A 31 -12.92 -21.23 6.95
N SER A 32 -14.09 -20.67 7.23
CA SER A 32 -15.34 -21.26 6.77
C SER A 32 -15.49 -21.11 5.26
N ALA A 33 -16.16 -22.06 4.58
CA ALA A 33 -16.38 -21.97 3.14
C ALA A 33 -17.10 -20.67 2.71
N ALA A 34 -18.01 -20.16 3.57
CA ALA A 34 -18.70 -18.90 3.34
C ALA A 34 -17.74 -17.70 3.42
N ASP A 35 -16.82 -17.68 4.39
CA ASP A 35 -15.82 -16.60 4.50
C ASP A 35 -14.80 -16.66 3.36
N ILE A 36 -14.38 -17.86 2.94
CA ILE A 36 -13.53 -18.05 1.74
C ILE A 36 -14.22 -17.43 0.53
N HIS A 37 -15.48 -17.80 0.28
CA HIS A 37 -16.24 -17.31 -0.86
C HIS A 37 -16.41 -15.78 -0.83
N ALA A 38 -16.70 -15.21 0.34
CA ALA A 38 -16.81 -13.76 0.52
C ALA A 38 -15.48 -13.05 0.21
N LEU A 39 -14.36 -13.55 0.74
CA LEU A 39 -13.04 -12.96 0.48
C LEU A 39 -12.64 -13.08 -1.01
N ARG A 40 -12.88 -14.23 -1.65
CA ARG A 40 -12.64 -14.40 -3.10
C ARG A 40 -13.43 -13.39 -3.93
N THR A 41 -14.71 -13.19 -3.59
CA THR A 41 -15.59 -12.21 -4.26
C THR A 41 -15.03 -10.80 -4.11
N VAL A 42 -14.57 -10.42 -2.92
CA VAL A 42 -13.91 -9.12 -2.68
C VAL A 42 -12.65 -8.98 -3.53
N ALA A 43 -11.77 -9.97 -3.53
CA ALA A 43 -10.52 -9.91 -4.29
C ALA A 43 -10.76 -9.88 -5.81
N ARG A 44 -11.75 -10.62 -6.33
CA ARG A 44 -12.15 -10.59 -7.75
C ARG A 44 -12.64 -9.19 -8.14
N ARG A 45 -13.47 -8.55 -7.31
CA ARG A 45 -13.90 -7.15 -7.52
C ARG A 45 -12.70 -6.20 -7.50
N THR A 46 -11.74 -6.38 -6.60
CA THR A 46 -10.53 -5.55 -6.54
C THR A 46 -9.63 -5.71 -7.77
N TRP A 47 -9.49 -6.93 -8.29
CA TRP A 47 -8.70 -7.19 -9.51
C TRP A 47 -9.25 -6.45 -10.74
N HIS A 48 -10.53 -6.11 -10.75
CA HIS A 48 -11.13 -5.25 -11.77
C HIS A 48 -10.35 -3.95 -11.98
N TYR A 49 -9.76 -3.37 -10.94
CA TYR A 49 -8.91 -2.18 -11.06
C TYR A 49 -7.78 -2.41 -12.07
N PHE A 50 -7.01 -3.49 -11.91
CA PHE A 50 -5.87 -3.76 -12.78
C PHE A 50 -6.28 -4.21 -14.19
N GLU A 51 -7.40 -4.92 -14.33
CA GLU A 51 -7.97 -5.23 -15.65
C GLU A 51 -8.38 -3.98 -16.43
N THR A 52 -8.82 -2.93 -15.73
CA THR A 52 -9.28 -1.70 -16.36
C THR A 52 -8.13 -0.73 -16.65
N PHE A 53 -7.22 -0.53 -15.70
CA PHE A 53 -6.26 0.58 -15.75
C PHE A 53 -4.84 0.19 -16.17
N VAL A 54 -4.47 -1.10 -16.10
CA VAL A 54 -3.15 -1.55 -16.58
C VAL A 54 -3.21 -1.89 -18.06
N THR A 55 -3.09 -0.87 -18.89
CA THR A 55 -3.25 -0.94 -20.35
C THR A 55 -1.95 -0.61 -21.08
N ALA A 56 -1.94 -0.77 -22.40
CA ALA A 56 -0.82 -0.36 -23.24
C ALA A 56 -0.58 1.17 -23.22
N GLU A 57 -1.63 1.97 -23.00
CA GLU A 57 -1.53 3.43 -22.85
C GLU A 57 -0.67 3.82 -21.63
N HIS A 58 -0.82 3.07 -20.54
CA HIS A 58 -0.03 3.22 -19.31
C HIS A 58 1.23 2.34 -19.30
N HIS A 59 1.71 1.89 -20.46
CA HIS A 59 2.88 1.01 -20.60
C HIS A 59 2.82 -0.24 -19.72
N HIS A 60 1.63 -0.79 -19.51
CA HIS A 60 1.41 -1.94 -18.62
C HIS A 60 1.91 -1.71 -17.18
N LEU A 61 1.91 -0.46 -16.73
CA LEU A 61 2.14 -0.05 -15.34
C LEU A 61 0.81 0.34 -14.69
N PRO A 62 0.62 0.07 -13.39
CA PRO A 62 -0.59 0.47 -12.66
C PRO A 62 -0.58 1.98 -12.36
N PRO A 63 -1.57 2.76 -12.83
CA PRO A 63 -1.75 4.13 -12.39
C PRO A 63 -2.00 4.20 -10.89
N ASP A 64 -1.53 5.26 -10.24
CA ASP A 64 -1.47 5.41 -8.78
C ASP A 64 -2.85 5.34 -8.14
N ASN A 65 -3.78 6.12 -8.69
CA ASN A 65 -5.14 6.14 -8.22
C ASN A 65 -6.16 6.48 -9.31
N PHE A 66 -7.40 6.06 -9.06
CA PHE A 66 -8.57 6.42 -9.83
C PHE A 66 -9.62 7.04 -8.91
N GLN A 67 -10.01 8.27 -9.20
CA GLN A 67 -11.03 9.00 -8.46
C GLN A 67 -12.32 9.06 -9.29
N GLU A 68 -13.46 8.64 -8.72
CA GLU A 68 -14.75 8.66 -9.43
C GLU A 68 -15.49 9.99 -9.30
N SER A 69 -15.34 10.68 -8.15
CA SER A 69 -16.07 11.89 -7.79
C SER A 69 -15.12 13.05 -7.53
N PRO A 70 -15.37 14.26 -8.07
CA PRO A 70 -16.60 14.71 -8.75
C PRO A 70 -16.72 14.25 -10.22
N ALA A 71 -15.63 13.81 -10.83
CA ALA A 71 -15.61 13.20 -12.16
C ALA A 71 -14.51 12.12 -12.23
N PRO A 72 -14.65 11.11 -13.10
CA PRO A 72 -13.64 10.07 -13.30
C PRO A 72 -12.28 10.66 -13.73
N VAL A 73 -11.26 10.48 -12.89
CA VAL A 73 -9.87 10.90 -13.17
C VAL A 73 -8.91 9.79 -12.79
N VAL A 74 -8.06 9.39 -13.73
CA VAL A 74 -6.92 8.50 -13.51
C VAL A 74 -5.69 9.36 -13.28
N ALA A 75 -4.96 9.14 -12.18
CA ALA A 75 -3.67 9.79 -11.96
C ALA A 75 -2.58 9.01 -12.72
N PRO A 76 -2.01 9.55 -13.80
CA PRO A 76 -1.13 8.80 -14.69
C PRO A 76 0.28 8.66 -14.14
N ARG A 77 0.46 8.40 -12.84
CA ARG A 77 1.76 8.18 -12.20
C ARG A 77 1.83 6.80 -11.55
N THR A 78 3.03 6.27 -11.28
CA THR A 78 3.21 5.02 -10.53
C THR A 78 4.45 5.07 -9.65
N SER A 79 4.46 4.26 -8.60
CA SER A 79 5.60 4.03 -7.71
C SER A 79 6.16 2.61 -7.82
N PRO A 80 7.39 2.35 -7.32
CA PRO A 80 7.93 0.99 -7.26
C PRO A 80 7.04 0.04 -6.44
N THR A 81 6.42 0.52 -5.37
CA THR A 81 5.47 -0.26 -4.56
C THR A 81 4.23 -0.65 -5.38
N ASN A 82 3.62 0.28 -6.11
CA ASN A 82 2.46 0.00 -6.98
C ASN A 82 2.80 -1.09 -8.02
N ILE A 83 3.99 -1.03 -8.61
CA ILE A 83 4.47 -2.03 -9.58
C ILE A 83 4.61 -3.41 -8.91
N GLY A 84 5.27 -3.46 -7.75
CA GLY A 84 5.51 -4.73 -7.05
C GLY A 84 4.21 -5.43 -6.63
N VAL A 85 3.28 -4.70 -6.02
CA VAL A 85 1.99 -5.28 -5.59
C VAL A 85 1.08 -5.62 -6.77
N TYR A 86 1.18 -4.91 -7.90
CA TYR A 86 0.50 -5.32 -9.14
C TYR A 86 1.04 -6.66 -9.65
N LEU A 87 2.36 -6.86 -9.70
CA LEU A 87 2.94 -8.13 -10.12
C LEU A 87 2.54 -9.30 -9.20
N LEU A 88 2.48 -9.07 -7.88
CA LEU A 88 1.90 -10.05 -6.95
C LEU A 88 0.42 -10.33 -7.23
N SER A 89 -0.33 -9.31 -7.63
CA SER A 89 -1.74 -9.44 -7.99
C SER A 89 -1.91 -10.24 -9.28
N VAL A 90 -1.01 -10.13 -10.26
CA VAL A 90 -1.01 -10.97 -11.48
C VAL A 90 -0.79 -12.43 -11.10
N VAL A 91 0.19 -12.70 -10.23
CA VAL A 91 0.46 -14.05 -9.72
C VAL A 91 -0.76 -14.61 -8.99
N SER A 92 -1.36 -13.81 -8.12
CA SER A 92 -2.56 -14.19 -7.36
C SER A 92 -3.77 -14.41 -8.28
N ALA A 93 -3.98 -13.56 -9.29
CA ALA A 93 -5.06 -13.69 -10.26
C ALA A 93 -4.96 -15.00 -11.05
N ARG A 94 -3.73 -15.46 -11.33
CA ARG A 94 -3.50 -16.79 -11.89
C ARG A 94 -3.87 -17.89 -10.90
N ASP A 95 -3.40 -17.80 -9.65
CA ASP A 95 -3.72 -18.79 -8.62
C ASP A 95 -5.23 -18.89 -8.35
N PHE A 96 -5.96 -17.77 -8.40
CA PHE A 96 -7.43 -17.74 -8.29
C PHE A 96 -8.18 -18.28 -9.52
N GLY A 97 -7.50 -18.45 -10.66
CA GLY A 97 -8.10 -18.88 -11.92
C GLY A 97 -8.88 -17.78 -12.65
N TRP A 98 -8.56 -16.50 -12.42
CA TRP A 98 -9.21 -15.39 -13.12
C TRP A 98 -8.64 -15.16 -14.52
N ILE A 99 -7.36 -15.47 -14.70
CA ILE A 99 -6.59 -15.30 -15.94
C ILE A 99 -5.84 -16.59 -16.29
N SER A 100 -5.49 -16.74 -17.58
CA SER A 100 -4.74 -17.89 -18.08
C SER A 100 -3.26 -17.80 -17.67
N LEU A 101 -2.53 -18.91 -17.74
CA LEU A 101 -1.09 -18.89 -17.47
C LEU A 101 -0.37 -18.00 -18.50
N SER A 102 -0.83 -18.06 -19.75
CA SER A 102 -0.31 -17.23 -20.84
C SER A 102 -0.52 -15.73 -20.59
N ASP A 103 -1.72 -15.31 -20.14
CA ASP A 103 -1.99 -13.90 -19.81
C ASP A 103 -1.14 -13.42 -18.64
N ALA A 104 -0.98 -14.23 -17.59
CA ALA A 104 -0.10 -13.91 -16.47
C ALA A 104 1.35 -13.69 -16.91
N ILE A 105 1.88 -14.59 -17.77
CA ILE A 105 3.22 -14.45 -18.37
C ILE A 105 3.32 -13.16 -19.19
N THR A 106 2.35 -12.89 -20.06
CA THR A 106 2.35 -11.69 -20.90
C THR A 106 2.32 -10.40 -20.06
N ARG A 107 1.50 -10.35 -19.01
CA ARG A 107 1.43 -9.19 -18.10
C ARG A 107 2.76 -8.97 -17.36
N ILE A 108 3.33 -10.02 -16.79
CA ILE A 108 4.63 -9.94 -16.09
C ILE A 108 5.72 -9.51 -17.08
N ASP A 109 5.77 -10.11 -18.27
CA ASP A 109 6.75 -9.79 -19.30
C ASP A 109 6.66 -8.34 -19.78
N ALA A 110 5.45 -7.83 -20.02
CA ALA A 110 5.23 -6.46 -20.46
C ALA A 110 5.65 -5.43 -19.40
N THR A 111 5.29 -5.66 -18.14
CA THR A 111 5.70 -4.80 -17.02
C THR A 111 7.21 -4.86 -16.79
N MET A 112 7.81 -6.06 -16.79
CA MET A 112 9.26 -6.22 -16.65
C MET A 112 10.02 -5.52 -17.77
N THR A 113 9.55 -5.65 -19.00
CA THR A 113 10.15 -4.99 -20.18
C THR A 113 10.09 -3.47 -20.05
N THR A 114 8.99 -2.95 -19.50
CA THR A 114 8.85 -1.51 -19.27
C THR A 114 9.83 -1.03 -18.20
N ILE A 115 9.86 -1.65 -17.01
CA ILE A 115 10.71 -1.19 -15.90
C ILE A 115 12.22 -1.39 -16.13
N GLU A 116 12.61 -2.33 -16.99
CA GLU A 116 14.00 -2.52 -17.41
C GLU A 116 14.50 -1.39 -18.31
N ASN A 117 13.61 -0.68 -18.99
CA ASN A 117 13.94 0.44 -19.89
C ASN A 117 13.73 1.82 -19.25
N MET A 118 13.17 1.88 -18.04
CA MET A 118 12.94 3.15 -17.34
C MET A 118 14.23 3.74 -16.77
N PRO A 119 14.39 5.09 -16.75
CA PRO A 119 15.53 5.73 -16.11
C PRO A 119 15.60 5.36 -14.63
N ARG A 120 16.78 4.97 -14.14
CA ARG A 120 17.01 4.43 -12.79
C ARG A 120 18.42 4.77 -12.31
N ASP A 121 18.64 4.78 -11.00
CA ASP A 121 19.95 5.05 -10.40
C ASP A 121 20.34 3.94 -9.42
N ARG A 122 21.57 3.43 -9.53
CA ARG A 122 22.11 2.32 -8.71
C ARG A 122 21.19 1.08 -8.63
N GLY A 123 20.47 0.80 -9.72
CA GLY A 123 19.50 -0.30 -9.80
C GLY A 123 18.11 0.05 -9.23
N HIS A 124 17.94 1.19 -8.56
CA HIS A 124 16.67 1.63 -7.98
C HIS A 124 15.85 2.46 -8.96
N LEU A 125 14.55 2.19 -8.99
CA LEU A 125 13.56 3.10 -9.56
C LEU A 125 13.38 4.33 -8.65
N TYR A 126 13.09 5.47 -9.26
CA TYR A 126 12.64 6.66 -8.54
C TYR A 126 11.22 6.47 -7.97
N ASN A 127 10.83 7.32 -7.04
CA ASN A 127 9.55 7.19 -6.33
C ASN A 127 8.35 7.36 -7.27
N TRP A 128 8.46 8.22 -8.28
CA TRP A 128 7.36 8.55 -9.17
C TRP A 128 7.77 8.59 -10.63
N TYR A 129 6.96 7.95 -11.47
CA TYR A 129 7.04 8.04 -12.93
C TYR A 129 5.68 8.34 -13.51
N ASP A 130 5.65 9.11 -14.59
CA ASP A 130 4.49 9.23 -15.44
C ASP A 130 4.32 7.94 -16.27
N THR A 131 3.19 7.27 -16.11
CA THR A 131 2.86 5.99 -16.75
C THR A 131 2.63 6.09 -18.26
N THR A 132 2.32 7.29 -18.77
CA THR A 132 2.04 7.52 -20.20
C THR A 132 3.29 7.95 -20.97
N THR A 133 4.33 8.44 -20.29
CA THR A 133 5.57 8.92 -20.92
C THR A 133 6.82 8.22 -20.43
N LEU A 134 6.74 7.42 -19.36
CA LEU A 134 7.85 6.77 -18.65
C LEU A 134 8.89 7.75 -18.08
N LYS A 135 8.57 9.04 -18.03
CA LYS A 135 9.45 10.06 -17.48
C LYS A 135 9.39 10.05 -15.95
N PRO A 136 10.54 10.09 -15.26
CA PRO A 136 10.58 10.36 -13.83
C PRO A 136 9.91 11.69 -13.50
N LEU A 137 9.17 11.74 -12.40
CA LEU A 137 8.59 12.97 -11.87
C LEU A 137 9.55 13.58 -10.84
N TYR A 138 9.73 14.89 -10.92
CA TYR A 138 10.63 15.63 -10.03
C TYR A 138 9.92 16.00 -8.71
N PRO A 139 10.66 16.07 -7.59
CA PRO A 139 12.11 15.82 -7.45
C PRO A 139 12.49 14.33 -7.57
N LEU A 140 13.68 14.06 -8.11
CA LEU A 140 14.17 12.68 -8.23
C LEU A 140 14.55 12.13 -6.85
N TYR A 141 13.80 11.14 -6.40
CA TYR A 141 13.91 10.58 -5.06
C TYR A 141 13.91 9.05 -5.10
N ILE A 142 14.82 8.42 -4.37
CA ILE A 142 14.84 6.97 -4.16
C ILE A 142 14.35 6.69 -2.74
N SER A 143 13.26 5.93 -2.64
CA SER A 143 12.65 5.51 -1.38
C SER A 143 13.19 4.13 -0.98
N ALA A 144 13.68 4.00 0.26
CA ALA A 144 14.21 2.73 0.76
C ALA A 144 13.10 1.68 0.91
N VAL A 145 11.93 2.10 1.40
CA VAL A 145 10.76 1.24 1.55
C VAL A 145 10.22 0.77 0.19
N ASP A 146 10.04 1.68 -0.77
CA ASP A 146 9.46 1.31 -2.07
C ASP A 146 10.40 0.39 -2.85
N SER A 147 11.71 0.64 -2.76
CA SER A 147 12.72 -0.21 -3.37
C SER A 147 12.71 -1.62 -2.76
N GLY A 148 12.66 -1.72 -1.43
CA GLY A 148 12.65 -3.03 -0.76
C GLY A 148 11.36 -3.80 -0.96
N ASN A 149 10.21 -3.11 -1.00
CA ASN A 149 8.94 -3.72 -1.37
C ASN A 149 8.98 -4.27 -2.79
N LEU A 150 9.43 -3.47 -3.78
CA LEU A 150 9.59 -3.95 -5.15
C LEU A 150 10.54 -5.16 -5.22
N ALA A 151 11.69 -5.09 -4.56
CA ALA A 151 12.65 -6.18 -4.53
C ALA A 151 12.06 -7.47 -3.94
N GLY A 152 11.41 -7.38 -2.78
CA GLY A 152 10.76 -8.52 -2.12
C GLY A 152 9.65 -9.14 -2.98
N HIS A 153 8.81 -8.30 -3.59
CA HIS A 153 7.75 -8.74 -4.48
C HIS A 153 8.30 -9.41 -5.75
N LEU A 154 9.36 -8.87 -6.36
CA LEU A 154 10.02 -9.46 -7.53
C LEU A 154 10.66 -10.82 -7.22
N VAL A 155 11.17 -11.03 -6.01
CA VAL A 155 11.64 -12.37 -5.58
C VAL A 155 10.50 -13.36 -5.50
N ALA A 156 9.35 -12.98 -4.92
CA ALA A 156 8.18 -13.83 -4.87
C ALA A 156 7.63 -14.15 -6.28
N VAL A 157 7.62 -13.18 -7.19
CA VAL A 157 7.23 -13.36 -8.60
C VAL A 157 8.22 -14.29 -9.33
N ALA A 158 9.53 -14.13 -9.09
CA ALA A 158 10.54 -15.01 -9.66
C ALA A 158 10.34 -16.46 -9.21
N ALA A 159 10.02 -16.67 -7.93
CA ALA A 159 9.70 -17.99 -7.39
C ALA A 159 8.41 -18.56 -7.99
N ALA A 160 7.35 -17.76 -8.18
CA ALA A 160 6.14 -18.18 -8.89
C ALA A 160 6.45 -18.65 -10.33
N CYS A 161 7.27 -17.89 -11.07
CA CYS A 161 7.71 -18.30 -12.40
C CYS A 161 8.54 -19.60 -12.37
N ALA A 162 9.34 -19.82 -11.32
CA ALA A 162 10.09 -21.05 -11.15
C ALA A 162 9.18 -22.26 -10.90
N GLU A 163 8.21 -22.12 -9.99
CA GLU A 163 7.19 -23.13 -9.67
C GLU A 163 6.40 -23.52 -10.92
N TRP A 164 5.88 -22.53 -11.66
CA TRP A 164 5.15 -22.77 -12.90
C TRP A 164 6.02 -23.43 -13.99
N ALA A 165 7.34 -23.17 -14.00
CA ALA A 165 8.27 -23.79 -14.94
C ALA A 165 8.66 -25.23 -14.56
N GLU A 166 8.54 -25.61 -13.28
CA GLU A 166 8.87 -26.95 -12.81
C GLU A 166 7.86 -27.98 -13.33
N ALA A 167 6.56 -27.65 -13.21
CA ALA A 167 5.46 -28.50 -13.67
C ALA A 167 4.40 -27.71 -14.46
N PRO A 168 4.69 -27.21 -15.68
CA PRO A 168 3.75 -26.37 -16.42
C PRO A 168 2.41 -27.07 -16.70
N SER A 169 2.41 -28.38 -16.95
CA SER A 169 1.19 -29.16 -17.21
C SER A 169 0.21 -29.16 -16.03
N VAL A 170 0.71 -29.14 -14.79
CA VAL A 170 -0.11 -29.02 -13.58
C VAL A 170 -0.67 -27.61 -13.47
N HIS A 171 0.19 -26.62 -13.67
CA HIS A 171 -0.17 -25.21 -13.52
C HIS A 171 -0.94 -24.63 -14.70
N LEU A 172 -1.12 -25.36 -15.80
CA LEU A 172 -2.05 -25.02 -16.88
C LEU A 172 -3.52 -25.20 -16.43
N GLN A 173 -3.81 -26.15 -15.54
CA GLN A 173 -5.16 -26.26 -15.00
C GLN A 173 -5.38 -25.20 -13.91
N GLY A 174 -6.03 -24.09 -14.29
CA GLY A 174 -6.42 -23.03 -13.36
C GLY A 174 -7.56 -23.46 -12.42
N ASP A 175 -7.72 -22.74 -11.31
CA ASP A 175 -8.80 -22.97 -10.35
C ASP A 175 -10.16 -22.53 -10.91
N PHE A 176 -11.06 -23.48 -11.18
CA PHE A 176 -12.39 -23.20 -11.72
C PHE A 176 -13.30 -22.42 -10.74
N GLU A 177 -12.95 -22.29 -9.46
CA GLU A 177 -13.62 -21.37 -8.54
C GLU A 177 -13.53 -19.91 -9.03
N GLY A 178 -12.51 -19.54 -9.81
CA GLY A 178 -12.39 -18.20 -10.42
C GLY A 178 -13.60 -17.81 -11.28
N ILE A 179 -14.24 -18.79 -11.92
CA ILE A 179 -15.49 -18.59 -12.67
C ILE A 179 -16.64 -18.31 -11.70
N LEU A 180 -16.72 -19.04 -10.59
CA LEU A 180 -17.78 -18.88 -9.57
C LEU A 180 -17.69 -17.54 -8.84
N ASP A 181 -16.48 -17.01 -8.65
CA ASP A 181 -16.27 -15.67 -8.11
C ASP A 181 -16.98 -14.62 -9.00
N THR A 182 -16.80 -14.72 -10.31
CA THR A 182 -17.39 -13.79 -11.28
C THR A 182 -18.91 -13.99 -11.41
N VAL A 183 -19.39 -15.23 -11.39
CA VAL A 183 -20.83 -15.55 -11.38
C VAL A 183 -21.51 -14.94 -10.15
N THR A 184 -20.87 -15.00 -8.99
CA THR A 184 -21.40 -14.43 -7.74
C THR A 184 -21.53 -12.92 -7.81
N ILE A 185 -20.53 -12.24 -8.37
CA ILE A 185 -20.60 -10.79 -8.60
C ILE A 185 -21.73 -10.42 -9.56
N LEU A 186 -21.96 -11.23 -10.59
CA LEU A 186 -23.08 -11.04 -11.52
C LEU A 186 -24.44 -11.23 -10.85
N ASP A 187 -24.60 -12.26 -10.01
CA ASP A 187 -25.82 -12.48 -9.24
C ASP A 187 -26.10 -11.28 -8.32
N GLU A 188 -25.11 -10.84 -7.54
CA GLU A 188 -25.24 -9.65 -6.67
C GLU A 188 -25.61 -8.39 -7.47
N SER A 189 -24.98 -8.18 -8.63
CA SER A 189 -25.25 -7.02 -9.49
C SER A 189 -26.65 -7.08 -10.11
N LEU A 190 -27.14 -8.29 -10.41
CA LEU A 190 -28.49 -8.52 -10.92
C LEU A 190 -29.54 -8.26 -9.85
N GLU A 191 -29.29 -8.62 -8.58
CA GLU A 191 -30.15 -8.32 -7.44
C GLU A 191 -30.24 -6.81 -7.16
N GLU A 192 -29.12 -6.08 -7.29
CA GLU A 192 -29.06 -4.63 -7.07
C GLU A 192 -29.76 -3.81 -8.18
N LEU A 193 -30.08 -4.41 -9.33
CA LEU A 193 -30.83 -3.78 -10.42
C LEU A 193 -32.33 -3.67 -10.05
N PRO A 194 -32.95 -2.46 -10.14
CA PRO A 194 -34.38 -2.28 -9.86
C PRO A 194 -35.30 -3.17 -10.71
N ASP A 195 -36.36 -3.73 -10.10
CA ASP A 195 -37.38 -4.53 -10.78
C ASP A 195 -38.63 -3.73 -11.19
N ASP A 196 -38.43 -2.52 -11.69
CA ASP A 196 -39.51 -1.58 -12.01
C ASP A 196 -40.10 -1.79 -13.43
N ARG A 197 -39.33 -2.37 -14.36
CA ARG A 197 -39.74 -2.58 -15.76
C ARG A 197 -40.17 -4.01 -16.03
N ARG A 198 -41.44 -4.20 -16.42
CA ARG A 198 -42.00 -5.51 -16.81
C ARG A 198 -41.23 -6.20 -17.94
N GLN A 199 -40.64 -5.43 -18.86
CA GLN A 199 -39.88 -5.95 -20.00
C GLN A 199 -38.53 -6.58 -19.60
N LEU A 200 -37.96 -6.16 -18.45
CA LEU A 200 -36.70 -6.71 -17.93
C LEU A 200 -36.89 -8.07 -17.24
N ARG A 201 -38.05 -8.34 -16.64
CA ARG A 201 -38.30 -9.56 -15.84
C ARG A 201 -37.95 -10.87 -16.57
N PRO A 202 -38.37 -11.10 -17.83
CA PRO A 202 -38.00 -12.32 -18.55
C PRO A 202 -36.50 -12.42 -18.83
N LEU A 203 -35.83 -11.30 -19.08
CA LEU A 203 -34.38 -11.27 -19.32
C LEU A 203 -33.60 -11.56 -18.03
N ARG A 204 -34.02 -10.96 -16.91
CA ARG A 204 -33.44 -11.21 -15.58
C ARG A 204 -33.57 -12.68 -15.19
N GLN A 205 -34.75 -13.27 -15.36
CA GLN A 205 -34.96 -14.69 -15.05
C GLN A 205 -34.07 -15.59 -15.92
N ARG A 206 -34.01 -15.34 -17.24
CA ARG A 206 -33.15 -16.11 -18.14
C ARG A 206 -31.67 -15.99 -17.79
N LEU A 207 -31.22 -14.80 -17.39
CA LEU A 207 -29.85 -14.58 -16.95
C LEU A 207 -29.58 -15.38 -15.66
N ALA A 208 -30.46 -15.28 -14.65
CA ALA A 208 -30.34 -16.05 -13.42
C ALA A 208 -30.30 -17.56 -13.67
N ASP A 209 -31.19 -18.09 -14.52
CA ASP A 209 -31.20 -19.52 -14.90
C ASP A 209 -29.89 -19.96 -15.57
N ARG A 210 -29.26 -19.06 -16.34
CA ARG A 210 -27.96 -19.30 -17.00
C ARG A 210 -26.79 -19.24 -16.03
N LEU A 211 -26.81 -18.32 -15.06
CA LEU A 211 -25.83 -18.23 -13.98
C LEU A 211 -25.89 -19.50 -13.11
N ASP A 212 -27.09 -19.97 -12.77
CA ASP A 212 -27.30 -21.27 -12.11
C ASP A 212 -26.78 -22.45 -12.94
N GLY A 213 -27.00 -22.40 -14.26
CA GLY A 213 -26.43 -23.36 -15.21
C GLY A 213 -24.90 -23.38 -15.16
N MET A 214 -24.27 -22.21 -15.09
CA MET A 214 -22.82 -22.06 -14.99
C MET A 214 -22.30 -22.66 -13.68
N ARG A 215 -22.95 -22.36 -12.54
CA ARG A 215 -22.60 -22.95 -11.24
C ARG A 215 -22.61 -24.47 -11.28
N ARG A 216 -23.68 -25.07 -11.83
CA ARG A 216 -23.78 -26.53 -11.98
C ARG A 216 -22.69 -27.09 -12.90
N ALA A 217 -22.41 -26.44 -14.02
CA ALA A 217 -21.40 -26.87 -14.97
C ALA A 217 -20.00 -26.90 -14.33
N VAL A 218 -19.62 -25.84 -13.61
CA VAL A 218 -18.35 -25.74 -12.88
C VAL A 218 -18.26 -26.82 -11.79
N MET A 219 -19.30 -26.98 -10.97
CA MET A 219 -19.32 -28.01 -9.93
C MET A 219 -19.19 -29.43 -10.49
N THR A 220 -19.76 -29.68 -11.67
CA THR A 220 -19.63 -30.97 -12.36
C THR A 220 -18.20 -31.21 -12.85
N ILE A 221 -17.51 -30.18 -13.34
CA ILE A 221 -16.08 -30.26 -13.73
C ILE A 221 -15.21 -30.53 -12.50
N LYS A 222 -15.44 -29.82 -11.40
CA LYS A 222 -14.71 -30.06 -10.14
C LYS A 222 -14.91 -31.48 -9.60
N ALA A 223 -16.11 -32.04 -9.75
CA ALA A 223 -16.40 -33.41 -9.33
C ALA A 223 -15.83 -34.48 -10.29
N GLN A 224 -15.56 -34.13 -11.55
CA GLN A 224 -15.07 -35.05 -12.59
C GLN A 224 -13.91 -34.40 -13.38
N PRO A 225 -12.71 -34.25 -12.77
CA PRO A 225 -11.58 -33.53 -13.37
C PRO A 225 -11.10 -34.13 -14.69
N GLU A 226 -11.25 -35.44 -14.87
CA GLU A 226 -10.84 -36.19 -16.07
C GLU A 226 -11.55 -35.72 -17.35
N MET A 227 -12.77 -35.15 -17.22
CA MET A 227 -13.55 -34.61 -18.34
C MET A 227 -13.45 -33.08 -18.46
N ALA A 228 -12.57 -32.43 -17.69
CA ALA A 228 -12.47 -30.98 -17.67
C ALA A 228 -12.21 -30.40 -19.06
N SER A 229 -11.21 -30.91 -19.81
CA SER A 229 -10.80 -30.37 -21.12
C SER A 229 -11.93 -30.28 -22.14
N ILE A 230 -12.82 -31.27 -22.21
CA ILE A 230 -13.98 -31.28 -23.13
C ILE A 230 -15.07 -30.32 -22.62
N ARG A 231 -15.28 -30.28 -21.30
CA ARG A 231 -16.35 -29.49 -20.68
C ARG A 231 -16.00 -28.01 -20.56
N THR A 232 -14.73 -27.63 -20.58
CA THR A 232 -14.31 -26.21 -20.54
C THR A 232 -14.84 -25.43 -21.73
N ILE A 233 -14.89 -26.03 -22.93
CA ILE A 233 -15.47 -25.38 -24.13
C ILE A 233 -16.94 -25.02 -23.91
N ASN A 234 -17.71 -25.89 -23.26
CA ASN A 234 -19.12 -25.62 -22.95
C ASN A 234 -19.29 -24.44 -22.00
N LEU A 235 -18.33 -24.19 -21.10
CA LEU A 235 -18.35 -23.02 -20.22
C LEU A 235 -18.23 -21.72 -21.04
N ALA A 236 -17.30 -21.66 -22.00
CA ALA A 236 -17.15 -20.48 -22.86
C ALA A 236 -18.42 -20.19 -23.69
N VAL A 237 -19.05 -21.24 -24.22
CA VAL A 237 -20.34 -21.09 -24.94
C VAL A 237 -21.42 -20.53 -24.01
N LEU A 238 -21.53 -21.06 -22.79
CA LEU A 238 -22.50 -20.59 -21.82
C LEU A 238 -22.23 -19.14 -21.38
N ALA A 239 -20.96 -18.76 -21.21
CA ALA A 239 -20.56 -17.40 -20.88
C ALA A 239 -20.92 -16.41 -22.00
N GLY A 240 -20.77 -16.81 -23.28
CA GLY A 240 -21.21 -16.00 -24.41
C GLY A 240 -22.73 -15.80 -24.45
N GLU A 241 -23.53 -16.78 -24.03
CA GLU A 241 -24.98 -16.62 -23.86
C GLU A 241 -25.32 -15.65 -22.71
N ILE A 242 -24.62 -15.78 -21.57
CA ILE A 242 -24.74 -14.88 -20.42
C ILE A 242 -24.43 -13.44 -20.84
N ARG A 243 -23.34 -13.22 -21.59
CA ARG A 243 -22.98 -11.89 -22.09
C ARG A 243 -24.06 -11.29 -22.99
N LYS A 244 -24.60 -12.07 -23.93
CA LYS A 244 -25.70 -11.60 -24.81
C LYS A 244 -26.93 -11.17 -24.01
N LEU A 245 -27.31 -11.93 -22.97
CA LEU A 245 -28.42 -11.58 -22.08
C LEU A 245 -28.12 -10.32 -21.26
N ALA A 246 -26.91 -10.21 -20.69
CA ALA A 246 -26.47 -9.04 -19.94
C ALA A 246 -26.47 -7.77 -20.80
N THR A 247 -25.96 -7.85 -22.04
CA THR A 247 -26.02 -6.74 -23.00
C THR A 247 -27.46 -6.36 -23.34
N ALA A 248 -28.36 -7.33 -23.53
CA ALA A 248 -29.78 -7.04 -23.77
C ALA A 248 -30.44 -6.33 -22.57
N ILE A 249 -30.10 -6.73 -21.33
CA ILE A 249 -30.54 -6.03 -20.12
C ILE A 249 -30.01 -4.60 -20.09
N HIS A 250 -28.74 -4.39 -20.44
CA HIS A 250 -28.14 -3.05 -20.48
C HIS A 250 -28.80 -2.15 -21.53
N VAL A 251 -29.04 -2.65 -22.74
CA VAL A 251 -29.73 -1.90 -23.81
C VAL A 251 -31.13 -1.47 -23.38
N GLU A 252 -31.87 -2.35 -22.71
CA GLU A 252 -33.24 -2.06 -22.27
C GLU A 252 -33.29 -1.16 -21.02
N ALA A 253 -32.38 -1.36 -20.06
CA ALA A 253 -32.37 -0.59 -18.81
C ALA A 253 -31.70 0.78 -18.97
N ALA A 254 -30.63 0.86 -19.77
CA ALA A 254 -29.80 2.05 -20.02
C ALA A 254 -29.39 2.79 -18.73
N SER A 255 -28.88 2.04 -17.74
CA SER A 255 -28.48 2.57 -16.43
C SER A 255 -27.04 2.20 -16.04
N PRO A 256 -26.37 2.96 -15.16
CA PRO A 256 -25.05 2.60 -14.64
C PRO A 256 -25.01 1.21 -13.98
N LYS A 257 -26.08 0.83 -13.27
CA LYS A 257 -26.18 -0.50 -12.66
C LYS A 257 -26.22 -1.63 -13.70
N SER A 258 -26.92 -1.40 -14.81
CA SER A 258 -26.95 -2.37 -15.91
C SER A 258 -25.64 -2.42 -16.71
N ASP A 259 -24.86 -1.33 -16.74
CA ASP A 259 -23.50 -1.32 -17.31
C ASP A 259 -22.58 -2.27 -16.53
N VAL A 260 -22.64 -2.24 -15.19
CA VAL A 260 -21.89 -3.14 -14.31
C VAL A 260 -22.20 -4.62 -14.62
N ILE A 261 -23.47 -4.96 -14.89
CA ILE A 261 -23.86 -6.33 -15.28
C ILE A 261 -23.23 -6.72 -16.63
N ALA A 262 -23.26 -5.82 -17.62
CA ALA A 262 -22.68 -6.08 -18.93
C ALA A 262 -21.15 -6.26 -18.87
N ASP A 263 -20.47 -5.44 -18.09
CA ASP A 263 -19.03 -5.50 -17.86
C ASP A 263 -18.63 -6.82 -17.17
N TRP A 264 -19.27 -7.18 -16.06
CA TRP A 264 -19.00 -8.45 -15.38
C TRP A 264 -19.33 -9.69 -16.23
N ALA A 265 -20.29 -9.59 -17.14
CA ALA A 265 -20.59 -10.69 -18.06
C ALA A 265 -19.52 -10.83 -19.15
N ALA A 266 -18.93 -9.72 -19.61
CA ALA A 266 -17.76 -9.77 -20.49
C ALA A 266 -16.53 -10.36 -19.76
N ARG A 267 -16.34 -10.03 -18.49
CA ARG A 267 -15.28 -10.60 -17.64
C ARG A 267 -15.47 -12.09 -17.40
N LEU A 268 -16.71 -12.55 -17.22
CA LEU A 268 -17.02 -13.98 -17.12
C LEU A 268 -16.63 -14.72 -18.40
N GLU A 269 -16.96 -14.17 -19.57
CA GLU A 269 -16.55 -14.72 -20.86
C GLU A 269 -15.03 -14.79 -20.97
N ALA A 270 -14.32 -13.72 -20.67
CA ALA A 270 -12.85 -13.69 -20.68
C ALA A 270 -12.22 -14.72 -19.72
N THR A 271 -12.76 -14.90 -18.51
CA THR A 271 -12.29 -15.92 -17.57
C THR A 271 -12.57 -17.33 -18.10
N CYS A 272 -13.74 -17.59 -18.68
CA CYS A 272 -14.00 -18.89 -19.33
C CYS A 272 -13.08 -19.16 -20.52
N GLU A 273 -12.82 -18.16 -21.36
CA GLU A 273 -11.87 -18.25 -22.48
C GLU A 273 -10.44 -18.52 -21.99
N ALA A 274 -10.03 -17.91 -20.89
CA ALA A 274 -8.73 -18.18 -20.26
C ALA A 274 -8.56 -19.66 -19.88
N HIS A 275 -9.60 -20.29 -19.29
CA HIS A 275 -9.57 -21.72 -18.99
C HIS A 275 -9.57 -22.60 -20.26
N VAL A 276 -10.28 -22.20 -21.32
CA VAL A 276 -10.25 -22.90 -22.62
C VAL A 276 -8.84 -22.85 -23.21
N HIS A 277 -8.19 -21.67 -23.18
CA HIS A 277 -6.85 -21.48 -23.71
C HIS A 277 -5.83 -22.40 -23.03
N ASP A 278 -5.88 -22.49 -21.70
CA ASP A 278 -4.94 -23.35 -20.98
C ASP A 278 -5.20 -24.86 -21.22
N SER A 279 -6.43 -25.24 -21.53
CA SER A 279 -6.83 -26.64 -21.77
C SER A 279 -6.29 -27.22 -23.09
N HIS A 280 -5.78 -26.38 -24.01
CA HIS A 280 -5.40 -26.76 -25.37
C HIS A 280 -3.92 -26.50 -25.70
N ASN A 281 -3.00 -27.02 -24.87
CA ASN A 281 -1.56 -26.91 -25.12
C ASN A 281 -0.94 -28.23 -25.59
N ASP A 282 -0.18 -28.18 -26.69
CA ASP A 282 0.67 -29.29 -27.12
C ASP A 282 2.04 -29.28 -26.39
N GLU A 283 2.82 -30.35 -26.54
CA GLU A 283 4.15 -30.46 -25.90
C GLU A 283 5.11 -29.34 -26.32
N SER A 284 4.99 -28.84 -27.55
CA SER A 284 5.85 -27.77 -28.06
C SER A 284 5.53 -26.43 -27.38
N ALA A 285 4.25 -26.13 -27.19
CA ALA A 285 3.76 -24.96 -26.47
C ALA A 285 4.19 -25.00 -25.00
N VAL A 286 4.08 -26.17 -24.35
CA VAL A 286 4.55 -26.36 -22.96
C VAL A 286 6.05 -26.08 -22.83
N SER A 287 6.87 -26.56 -23.76
CA SER A 287 8.31 -26.30 -23.76
C SER A 287 8.64 -24.80 -23.97
N ALA A 288 7.92 -24.13 -24.86
CA ALA A 288 8.06 -22.70 -25.10
C ALA A 288 7.66 -21.87 -23.86
N LEU A 289 6.56 -22.23 -23.19
CA LEU A 289 6.12 -21.61 -21.94
C LEU A 289 7.16 -21.78 -20.83
N ARG A 290 7.69 -22.99 -20.66
CA ARG A 290 8.76 -23.26 -19.68
C ARG A 290 9.97 -22.35 -19.91
N THR A 291 10.38 -22.19 -21.15
CA THR A 291 11.53 -21.35 -21.52
C THR A 291 11.26 -19.87 -21.17
N LYS A 292 10.06 -19.36 -21.49
CA LYS A 292 9.66 -18.00 -21.12
C LYS A 292 9.62 -17.78 -19.61
N LEU A 293 9.05 -18.72 -18.86
CA LEU A 293 8.97 -18.65 -17.40
C LEU A 293 10.35 -18.62 -16.74
N LEU A 294 11.29 -19.45 -17.19
CA LEU A 294 12.67 -19.42 -16.70
C LEU A 294 13.38 -18.10 -17.02
N ALA A 295 13.13 -17.52 -18.19
CA ALA A 295 13.65 -16.20 -18.55
C ALA A 295 13.07 -15.09 -17.64
N LEU A 296 11.75 -15.11 -17.40
CA LEU A 296 11.09 -14.17 -16.49
C LEU A 296 11.57 -14.30 -15.06
N ARG A 297 11.71 -15.53 -14.55
CA ARG A 297 12.35 -15.80 -13.25
C ARG A 297 13.71 -15.10 -13.17
N GLY A 298 14.55 -15.32 -14.18
CA GLY A 298 15.90 -14.74 -14.24
C GLY A 298 15.87 -13.21 -14.23
N ARG A 299 14.99 -12.60 -15.02
CA ARG A 299 14.82 -11.14 -15.10
C ARG A 299 14.34 -10.55 -13.78
N CYS A 300 13.25 -11.05 -13.21
CA CYS A 300 12.68 -10.57 -11.94
C CYS A 300 13.70 -10.66 -10.81
N ARG A 301 14.35 -11.82 -10.65
CA ARG A 301 15.36 -12.02 -9.62
C ARG A 301 16.57 -11.12 -9.82
N ARG A 302 17.09 -11.00 -11.05
CA ARG A 302 18.22 -10.12 -11.34
C ARG A 302 17.89 -8.66 -11.04
N TYR A 303 16.70 -8.20 -11.41
CA TYR A 303 16.25 -6.83 -11.15
C TYR A 303 16.17 -6.52 -9.66
N ALA A 304 15.67 -7.46 -8.85
CA ALA A 304 15.65 -7.29 -7.38
C ALA A 304 17.07 -7.21 -6.79
N PHE A 305 18.00 -8.03 -7.29
CA PHE A 305 19.35 -8.15 -6.74
C PHE A 305 20.36 -7.11 -7.26
N GLU A 306 20.05 -6.37 -8.33
CA GLU A 306 20.92 -5.28 -8.81
C GLU A 306 20.73 -3.96 -8.03
N MET A 307 19.62 -3.82 -7.28
CA MET A 307 19.38 -2.67 -6.39
C MET A 307 20.40 -2.63 -5.25
N ASP A 308 21.23 -1.60 -5.17
CA ASP A 308 22.26 -1.43 -4.13
C ASP A 308 21.71 -0.75 -2.86
N PHE A 309 21.38 -1.50 -1.81
CA PHE A 309 20.87 -0.92 -0.57
C PHE A 309 21.96 -0.32 0.33
N SER A 310 23.24 -0.53 0.03
CA SER A 310 24.33 -0.15 0.93
C SER A 310 24.44 1.37 1.11
N PHE A 311 24.18 2.15 0.05
CA PHE A 311 24.25 3.61 0.10
C PHE A 311 23.06 4.24 0.82
N LEU A 312 21.93 3.53 0.96
CA LEU A 312 20.77 3.99 1.71
C LEU A 312 20.97 3.86 3.23
N MET A 313 22.03 3.19 3.67
CA MET A 313 22.33 3.04 5.08
C MET A 313 23.16 4.21 5.62
N ARG A 314 22.69 4.79 6.73
CA ARG A 314 23.49 5.72 7.54
C ARG A 314 24.46 4.94 8.41
N GLN A 315 25.73 5.01 8.05
CA GLN A 315 26.79 4.21 8.67
C GLN A 315 26.95 4.49 10.17
N GLU A 316 26.77 5.73 10.63
CA GLU A 316 26.89 6.04 12.07
C GLU A 316 25.76 5.42 12.89
N ARG A 317 24.55 5.38 12.33
CA ARG A 317 23.35 4.86 13.00
C ARG A 317 23.15 3.36 12.79
N LYS A 318 23.76 2.78 11.74
CA LYS A 318 23.48 1.43 11.22
C LYS A 318 21.98 1.23 10.93
N LEU A 319 21.32 2.27 10.44
CA LEU A 319 19.91 2.29 10.09
C LEU A 319 19.72 2.78 8.65
N LEU A 320 18.66 2.30 8.00
CA LEU A 320 18.27 2.77 6.69
C LEU A 320 17.72 4.20 6.79
N SER A 321 18.22 5.09 5.93
CA SER A 321 17.57 6.36 5.64
C SER A 321 16.17 6.13 5.07
N ILE A 322 15.24 7.08 5.25
CA ILE A 322 13.92 6.99 4.61
C ILE A 322 14.09 6.94 3.08
N GLY A 323 14.99 7.77 2.55
CA GLY A 323 15.39 7.73 1.17
C GLY A 323 16.57 8.63 0.86
N TYR A 324 16.71 8.95 -0.43
CA TYR A 324 17.84 9.65 -1.00
C TYR A 324 17.37 10.64 -2.08
N ARG A 325 17.75 11.91 -1.92
CA ARG A 325 17.55 12.98 -2.90
C ARG A 325 18.68 12.94 -3.92
N VAL A 326 18.36 12.56 -5.14
CA VAL A 326 19.34 12.22 -6.17
C VAL A 326 20.10 13.45 -6.65
N GLU A 327 19.41 14.57 -6.85
CA GLU A 327 19.99 15.82 -7.33
C GLU A 327 20.93 16.47 -6.31
N GLU A 328 20.63 16.31 -5.02
CA GLU A 328 21.41 16.86 -3.92
C GLU A 328 22.51 15.90 -3.44
N HIS A 329 22.53 14.67 -3.97
CA HIS A 329 23.39 13.58 -3.50
C HIS A 329 23.31 13.36 -1.98
N GLN A 330 22.12 13.48 -1.40
CA GLN A 330 21.93 13.52 0.05
C GLN A 330 20.93 12.46 0.53
N LEU A 331 21.30 11.75 1.60
CA LEU A 331 20.37 10.91 2.37
C LEU A 331 19.49 11.77 3.28
N ASP A 332 18.24 11.38 3.45
CA ASP A 332 17.38 11.96 4.48
C ASP A 332 17.97 11.77 5.87
N GLU A 333 17.79 12.77 6.74
CA GLU A 333 18.29 12.72 8.13
C GLU A 333 17.51 11.71 8.99
N SER A 334 16.24 11.51 8.66
CA SER A 334 15.36 10.54 9.30
C SER A 334 15.69 9.12 8.83
N CYS A 335 15.50 8.15 9.74
CA CYS A 335 15.76 6.74 9.48
C CYS A 335 14.55 5.90 9.83
N TYR A 336 14.44 4.73 9.19
CA TYR A 336 13.61 3.65 9.70
C TYR A 336 14.29 3.02 10.90
N ASP A 337 13.77 3.34 12.09
CA ASP A 337 14.34 2.97 13.38
C ASP A 337 13.42 2.08 14.21
N LEU A 338 12.32 1.57 13.66
CA LEU A 338 11.37 0.68 14.34
C LEU A 338 11.27 -0.68 13.64
N LEU A 339 11.18 -1.76 14.42
CA LEU A 339 10.95 -3.10 13.88
C LEU A 339 9.51 -3.24 13.35
N ALA A 340 8.54 -2.58 13.99
CA ALA A 340 7.16 -2.48 13.51
C ALA A 340 7.05 -1.35 12.48
N SER A 341 7.56 -1.61 11.29
CA SER A 341 7.43 -0.76 10.11
C SER A 341 7.30 -1.65 8.86
N GLU A 342 6.68 -1.08 7.83
CA GLU A 342 6.64 -1.55 6.46
C GLU A 342 8.05 -1.76 5.88
N ALA A 343 9.04 -0.95 6.29
CA ALA A 343 10.41 -1.03 5.80
C ALA A 343 11.18 -2.27 6.30
N ARG A 344 10.60 -3.06 7.22
CA ARG A 344 11.27 -4.26 7.74
C ARG A 344 11.51 -5.33 6.67
N LEU A 345 10.68 -5.36 5.62
CA LEU A 345 10.93 -6.22 4.45
C LEU A 345 12.23 -5.79 3.74
N THR A 346 12.44 -4.48 3.56
CA THR A 346 13.69 -3.91 3.04
C THR A 346 14.89 -4.31 3.89
N SER A 347 14.75 -4.21 5.22
CA SER A 347 15.81 -4.60 6.16
C SER A 347 16.16 -6.09 6.03
N LEU A 348 15.15 -6.98 5.98
CA LEU A 348 15.36 -8.41 5.83
C LEU A 348 16.05 -8.73 4.49
N PHE A 349 15.52 -8.17 3.39
CA PHE A 349 16.08 -8.37 2.05
C PHE A 349 17.52 -7.86 1.95
N GLY A 350 17.80 -6.65 2.42
CA GLY A 350 19.13 -6.05 2.39
C GLY A 350 20.16 -6.82 3.20
N ILE A 351 19.76 -7.38 4.36
CA ILE A 351 20.63 -8.26 5.16
C ILE A 351 20.85 -9.60 4.45
N ALA A 352 19.79 -10.23 3.96
CA ALA A 352 19.87 -11.50 3.24
C ALA A 352 20.80 -11.40 2.03
N LYS A 353 20.64 -10.34 1.24
CA LYS A 353 21.47 -10.03 0.07
C LYS A 353 22.95 -9.76 0.45
N GLY A 354 23.21 -9.25 1.65
CA GLY A 354 24.54 -8.89 2.14
C GLY A 354 24.91 -7.40 1.93
N ASP A 355 23.97 -6.57 1.49
CA ASP A 355 24.17 -5.11 1.37
C ASP A 355 24.16 -4.42 2.74
N LEU A 356 23.40 -4.98 3.69
CA LEU A 356 23.25 -4.45 5.04
C LEU A 356 23.84 -5.43 6.08
N PRO A 357 24.54 -4.92 7.11
CA PRO A 357 25.07 -5.74 8.19
C PRO A 357 23.95 -6.25 9.10
N THR A 358 24.09 -7.45 9.66
CA THR A 358 23.07 -8.05 10.54
C THR A 358 22.76 -7.20 11.76
N GLU A 359 23.71 -6.40 12.27
CA GLU A 359 23.48 -5.49 13.39
C GLU A 359 22.37 -4.46 13.11
N HIS A 360 22.08 -4.16 11.84
CA HIS A 360 20.96 -3.31 11.44
C HIS A 360 19.63 -3.80 12.06
N TRP A 361 19.34 -5.10 11.98
CA TRP A 361 18.11 -5.70 12.51
C TRP A 361 17.96 -5.53 14.03
N PHE A 362 19.08 -5.60 14.74
CA PHE A 362 19.12 -5.46 16.20
C PHE A 362 19.15 -3.99 16.64
N ARG A 363 19.35 -3.04 15.71
CA ARG A 363 19.23 -1.60 15.96
C ARG A 363 17.81 -1.08 15.80
N LEU A 364 16.94 -1.81 15.09
CA LEU A 364 15.53 -1.48 15.00
C LEU A 364 14.88 -1.50 16.40
N GLY A 365 14.26 -0.40 16.76
CA GLY A 365 13.56 -0.20 18.02
C GLY A 365 12.42 -1.20 18.20
N ARG A 366 12.28 -1.68 19.44
CA ARG A 366 11.21 -2.58 19.87
C ARG A 366 10.37 -1.94 20.98
N PRO A 367 9.83 -0.72 20.79
CA PRO A 367 8.95 -0.13 21.79
C PRO A 367 7.68 -0.98 21.90
N ILE A 368 7.27 -1.32 23.12
CA ILE A 368 6.14 -2.25 23.36
C ILE A 368 5.05 -1.53 24.14
N VAL A 369 3.81 -1.78 23.72
CA VAL A 369 2.58 -1.40 24.43
C VAL A 369 1.85 -2.65 24.92
N GLU A 370 1.19 -2.53 26.07
CA GLU A 370 0.35 -3.58 26.63
C GLU A 370 -1.04 -3.61 25.98
N ILE A 371 -1.45 -4.77 25.48
CA ILE A 371 -2.79 -5.02 24.93
C ILE A 371 -3.38 -6.24 25.65
N GLY A 372 -4.14 -5.98 26.71
CA GLY A 372 -4.65 -7.03 27.60
C GLY A 372 -3.54 -7.52 28.52
N PHE A 373 -3.05 -8.75 28.33
CA PHE A 373 -1.96 -9.35 29.12
C PHE A 373 -0.73 -9.68 28.27
N LYS A 374 -0.63 -9.09 27.07
CA LYS A 374 0.43 -9.36 26.09
C LYS A 374 0.96 -8.05 25.52
N GLY A 375 2.23 -8.04 25.13
CA GLY A 375 2.89 -6.89 24.53
C GLY A 375 2.82 -6.93 23.00
N ALA A 376 2.57 -5.79 22.38
CA ALA A 376 2.67 -5.57 20.94
C ALA A 376 3.68 -4.45 20.64
N LEU A 377 4.39 -4.56 19.53
CA LEU A 377 5.29 -3.51 19.08
C LEU A 377 4.51 -2.25 18.64
N MET A 378 5.02 -1.08 18.98
CA MET A 378 4.52 0.20 18.48
C MET A 378 5.21 0.57 17.17
N SER A 379 4.46 1.14 16.24
CA SER A 379 4.95 1.71 14.98
C SER A 379 4.98 3.23 15.07
N TRP A 380 5.40 3.91 14.00
CA TRP A 380 5.46 5.37 14.02
C TRP A 380 4.07 5.99 14.06
N SER A 381 3.21 5.63 13.09
CA SER A 381 1.87 6.21 12.99
C SER A 381 0.77 5.37 13.65
N GLY A 382 1.04 4.11 14.00
CA GLY A 382 0.01 3.19 14.49
C GLY A 382 -0.94 2.75 13.36
N SER A 383 -0.50 2.90 12.11
CA SER A 383 -1.26 2.57 10.91
C SER A 383 -1.19 1.07 10.64
N MET A 384 -2.29 0.46 10.20
CA MET A 384 -2.36 -0.99 10.06
C MET A 384 -1.41 -1.54 8.98
N PHE A 385 -1.12 -0.77 7.92
CA PHE A 385 -0.20 -1.20 6.87
C PHE A 385 1.24 -1.42 7.36
N GLU A 386 1.74 -0.60 8.30
CA GLU A 386 3.10 -0.69 8.86
C GLU A 386 3.32 -2.10 9.45
N TYR A 387 2.25 -2.68 9.97
CA TYR A 387 2.24 -4.03 10.52
C TYR A 387 1.93 -5.10 9.47
N LEU A 388 0.94 -4.89 8.59
CA LEU A 388 0.34 -5.98 7.82
C LEU A 388 0.75 -6.03 6.34
N MET A 389 1.50 -5.05 5.85
CA MET A 389 2.08 -5.10 4.50
C MET A 389 3.25 -6.09 4.38
N PRO A 390 4.28 -6.10 5.27
CA PRO A 390 5.38 -7.05 5.14
C PRO A 390 4.95 -8.53 5.13
N PRO A 391 3.95 -8.97 5.93
CA PRO A 391 3.45 -10.35 5.93
C PRO A 391 2.86 -10.86 4.62
N LEU A 392 2.62 -9.99 3.61
CA LEU A 392 2.18 -10.41 2.27
C LEU A 392 3.20 -11.32 1.57
N VAL A 393 4.49 -11.19 1.92
CA VAL A 393 5.56 -12.03 1.38
C VAL A 393 6.54 -12.49 2.47
N MET A 394 6.61 -11.79 3.61
CA MET A 394 7.50 -12.15 4.71
C MET A 394 6.81 -13.10 5.69
N LYS A 395 7.45 -14.21 6.06
CA LYS A 395 6.96 -15.10 7.12
C LYS A 395 6.97 -14.40 8.48
N GLU A 396 5.93 -14.64 9.27
CA GLU A 396 5.90 -14.28 10.69
C GLU A 396 5.64 -15.54 11.51
N PRO A 397 6.69 -16.26 11.95
CA PRO A 397 6.54 -17.53 12.65
C PRO A 397 5.64 -17.41 13.88
N GLN A 398 4.81 -18.42 14.13
CA GLN A 398 3.94 -18.44 15.29
C GLN A 398 4.75 -18.31 16.59
N GLY A 399 4.29 -17.45 17.50
CA GLY A 399 4.99 -17.17 18.76
C GLY A 399 6.16 -16.20 18.65
N SER A 400 6.51 -15.76 17.44
CA SER A 400 7.39 -14.61 17.25
C SER A 400 6.72 -13.32 17.75
N ILE A 401 7.55 -12.32 18.07
CA ILE A 401 7.09 -10.99 18.46
C ILE A 401 6.29 -10.30 17.35
N LEU A 402 6.65 -10.54 16.10
CA LEU A 402 5.97 -9.99 14.92
C LEU A 402 4.56 -10.59 14.77
N ASN A 403 4.44 -11.93 14.73
CA ASN A 403 3.14 -12.62 14.65
C ASN A 403 2.20 -12.23 15.81
N GLN A 404 2.75 -12.16 17.03
CA GLN A 404 1.99 -11.71 18.19
C GLN A 404 1.53 -10.25 18.03
N THR A 405 2.41 -9.36 17.57
CA THR A 405 2.08 -7.95 17.32
C THR A 405 0.95 -7.83 16.30
N SER A 406 1.08 -8.48 15.13
CA SER A 406 0.07 -8.47 14.06
C SER A 406 -1.32 -8.90 14.56
N LYS A 407 -1.40 -9.95 15.40
CA LYS A 407 -2.67 -10.40 16.00
C LYS A 407 -3.22 -9.40 17.04
N LEU A 408 -2.36 -8.78 17.85
CA LEU A 408 -2.77 -7.85 18.90
C LEU A 408 -3.19 -6.48 18.37
N ILE A 409 -2.52 -5.95 17.35
CA ILE A 409 -2.89 -4.66 16.74
C ILE A 409 -4.25 -4.73 16.07
N ILE A 410 -4.60 -5.86 15.41
CA ILE A 410 -5.94 -6.10 14.86
C ILE A 410 -6.98 -6.06 15.99
N LYS A 411 -6.72 -6.75 17.11
CA LYS A 411 -7.61 -6.74 18.27
C LYS A 411 -7.82 -5.33 18.82
N ARG A 412 -6.75 -4.53 18.94
CA ARG A 412 -6.82 -3.15 19.43
C ARG A 412 -7.59 -2.24 18.46
N GLN A 413 -7.40 -2.40 17.17
CA GLN A 413 -8.16 -1.71 16.12
C GLN A 413 -9.66 -2.00 16.21
N ILE A 414 -10.04 -3.28 16.37
CA ILE A 414 -11.44 -3.68 16.58
C ILE A 414 -12.01 -3.04 17.86
N GLN A 415 -11.25 -3.04 18.96
CA GLN A 415 -11.68 -2.45 20.23
C GLN A 415 -11.90 -0.94 20.12
N TYR A 416 -10.98 -0.22 19.48
CA TYR A 416 -11.05 1.22 19.29
C TYR A 416 -12.22 1.63 18.39
N ALA A 417 -12.44 0.92 17.30
CA ALA A 417 -13.59 1.17 16.44
C ALA A 417 -14.93 0.90 17.15
N ARG A 418 -14.99 -0.15 17.98
CA ARG A 418 -16.16 -0.43 18.83
C ARG A 418 -16.43 0.69 19.83
N SER A 419 -15.41 1.29 20.45
CA SER A 419 -15.63 2.42 21.37
C SER A 419 -16.16 3.67 20.68
N LYS A 420 -15.90 3.84 19.38
CA LYS A 420 -16.43 4.91 18.54
C LYS A 420 -17.72 4.50 17.78
N ASN A 421 -18.21 3.28 17.95
CA ASN A 421 -19.32 2.70 17.20
C ASN A 421 -19.19 2.79 15.66
N VAL A 422 -17.96 2.67 15.12
CA VAL A 422 -17.67 2.70 13.67
C VAL A 422 -17.11 1.34 13.21
N PRO A 423 -17.08 1.03 11.90
CA PRO A 423 -16.29 -0.09 11.38
C PRO A 423 -14.80 0.07 11.71
N TRP A 424 -14.02 -1.01 11.71
CA TRP A 424 -12.57 -0.94 11.99
C TRP A 424 -11.72 -0.99 10.72
N GLY A 425 -10.42 -0.73 10.84
CA GLY A 425 -9.46 -0.71 9.73
C GLY A 425 -8.85 0.68 9.52
N ILE A 426 -8.26 1.27 10.55
CA ILE A 426 -7.60 2.57 10.44
C ILE A 426 -6.19 2.36 9.90
N SER A 427 -5.90 3.02 8.78
CA SER A 427 -4.61 3.01 8.11
C SER A 427 -4.46 4.29 7.28
N GLU A 428 -3.29 4.53 6.69
CA GLU A 428 -3.07 5.55 5.67
C GLU A 428 -4.09 5.44 4.53
N ALA A 429 -4.64 6.57 4.13
CA ALA A 429 -5.73 6.60 3.19
C ALA A 429 -6.00 8.01 2.71
N ALA A 430 -6.71 8.11 1.59
CA ALA A 430 -7.42 9.32 1.23
C ALA A 430 -8.54 9.61 2.25
N TYR A 431 -8.85 10.88 2.46
CA TYR A 431 -9.90 11.31 3.39
C TYR A 431 -10.79 12.38 2.76
N ASN A 432 -11.89 12.74 3.43
CA ASN A 432 -12.87 13.67 2.86
C ASN A 432 -12.42 15.14 2.96
N ALA A 433 -11.28 15.44 2.35
CA ALA A 433 -10.81 16.78 2.04
C ALA A 433 -10.28 16.79 0.61
N ARG A 434 -10.45 17.91 -0.09
CA ARG A 434 -10.05 18.06 -1.49
C ARG A 434 -9.22 19.32 -1.70
N ASP A 435 -8.30 19.27 -2.65
CA ASP A 435 -7.56 20.45 -3.11
C ASP A 435 -8.39 21.32 -4.09
N ARG A 436 -7.75 22.34 -4.68
CA ARG A 436 -8.39 23.26 -5.62
C ARG A 436 -8.83 22.56 -6.91
N GLU A 437 -8.13 21.48 -7.26
CA GLU A 437 -8.39 20.61 -8.40
C GLU A 437 -9.43 19.53 -8.08
N LEU A 438 -10.00 19.55 -6.86
CA LEU A 438 -10.99 18.62 -6.33
C LEU A 438 -10.46 17.18 -6.18
N THR A 439 -9.16 17.01 -6.03
CA THR A 439 -8.50 15.72 -5.74
C THR A 439 -8.55 15.44 -4.25
N TYR A 440 -8.96 14.22 -3.86
CA TYR A 440 -8.90 13.81 -2.46
C TYR A 440 -7.46 13.86 -1.92
N GLN A 441 -7.32 14.35 -0.70
CA GLN A 441 -6.04 14.42 -0.01
C GLN A 441 -5.75 13.10 0.72
N TYR A 442 -4.46 12.79 0.88
CA TYR A 442 -3.97 11.53 1.44
C TYR A 442 -3.07 11.77 2.64
N THR A 443 -3.20 10.96 3.69
CA THR A 443 -2.34 11.05 4.87
C THR A 443 -2.30 9.73 5.65
N ASN A 444 -1.45 9.65 6.67
CA ASN A 444 -1.37 8.53 7.58
C ASN A 444 -2.36 8.67 8.75
N PHE A 445 -3.17 7.64 8.98
CA PHE A 445 -4.04 7.51 10.15
C PHE A 445 -3.62 6.29 10.98
N GLY A 446 -3.84 6.36 12.29
CA GLY A 446 -3.54 5.25 13.16
C GLY A 446 -4.35 5.28 14.44
N VAL A 447 -4.22 4.21 15.24
CA VAL A 447 -4.95 4.07 16.50
C VAL A 447 -4.12 4.62 17.66
N PRO A 448 -4.71 5.47 18.53
CA PRO A 448 -4.06 5.92 19.76
C PRO A 448 -3.56 4.76 20.63
N GLY A 449 -2.30 4.88 21.05
CA GLY A 449 -1.60 3.85 21.82
C GLY A 449 -0.92 2.77 20.98
N LEU A 450 -1.07 2.76 19.65
CA LEU A 450 -0.26 1.91 18.75
C LEU A 450 0.86 2.68 18.05
N GLY A 451 0.69 4.00 17.86
CA GLY A 451 1.68 4.87 17.24
C GLY A 451 2.40 5.78 18.23
N LEU A 452 3.60 6.21 17.86
CA LEU A 452 4.38 7.25 18.55
C LEU A 452 3.95 8.68 18.15
N LYS A 453 3.34 8.84 16.97
CA LYS A 453 2.81 10.13 16.48
C LYS A 453 1.71 10.66 17.41
N ARG A 454 1.71 11.98 17.65
CA ARG A 454 0.64 12.69 18.37
C ARG A 454 -0.57 12.97 17.48
N GLY A 455 -1.74 13.21 18.06
CA GLY A 455 -2.97 13.58 17.36
C GLY A 455 -3.72 12.41 16.69
N LEU A 456 -3.32 11.15 16.93
CA LEU A 456 -3.94 9.98 16.29
C LEU A 456 -5.42 9.82 16.66
N GLY A 457 -5.86 10.40 17.78
CA GLY A 457 -7.25 10.33 18.24
C GLY A 457 -8.23 11.24 17.48
N GLN A 458 -7.71 12.27 16.82
CA GLN A 458 -8.49 13.38 16.26
C GLN A 458 -9.26 13.01 14.99
N ASN A 459 -8.70 12.11 14.19
CA ASN A 459 -9.27 11.68 12.92
C ASN A 459 -9.88 10.28 13.04
N THR A 460 -11.04 10.07 12.42
CA THR A 460 -11.70 8.75 12.36
C THR A 460 -11.95 8.40 10.90
N VAL A 461 -10.89 7.97 10.21
CA VAL A 461 -10.94 7.53 8.81
C VAL A 461 -10.73 6.02 8.76
N ILE A 462 -11.70 5.30 8.22
CA ILE A 462 -11.67 3.84 8.11
C ILE A 462 -11.32 3.46 6.68
N ALA A 463 -10.23 2.73 6.50
CA ALA A 463 -9.75 2.25 5.22
C ALA A 463 -10.12 0.76 5.04
N PRO A 464 -11.04 0.41 4.11
CA PRO A 464 -11.46 -0.98 3.91
C PRO A 464 -10.31 -1.94 3.61
N TYR A 465 -9.29 -1.52 2.86
CA TYR A 465 -8.14 -2.38 2.53
C TYR A 465 -7.37 -2.84 3.77
N ALA A 466 -7.32 -2.05 4.85
CA ALA A 466 -6.72 -2.45 6.12
C ALA A 466 -7.48 -3.62 6.76
N THR A 467 -8.81 -3.62 6.65
CA THR A 467 -9.64 -4.79 7.05
C THR A 467 -9.31 -6.01 6.20
N ILE A 468 -9.07 -5.84 4.90
CA ILE A 468 -8.71 -6.93 4.00
C ILE A 468 -7.32 -7.48 4.34
N LEU A 469 -6.33 -6.62 4.61
CA LEU A 469 -5.00 -7.02 5.08
C LEU A 469 -5.07 -7.91 6.33
N ALA A 470 -5.95 -7.57 7.27
CA ALA A 470 -6.17 -8.33 8.49
C ALA A 470 -6.80 -9.71 8.28
N ALA A 471 -7.37 -10.01 7.10
CA ALA A 471 -7.90 -11.33 6.78
C ALA A 471 -6.83 -12.44 6.80
N GLN A 472 -5.55 -12.08 6.65
CA GLN A 472 -4.39 -12.98 6.81
C GLN A 472 -4.26 -13.56 8.23
N PHE A 473 -4.94 -12.97 9.21
CA PHE A 473 -4.87 -13.38 10.62
C PHE A 473 -6.27 -13.66 11.21
N ASN A 474 -7.26 -12.85 10.83
CA ASN A 474 -8.61 -12.83 11.38
C ASN A 474 -9.66 -12.74 10.26
N PRO A 475 -9.79 -13.78 9.41
CA PRO A 475 -10.66 -13.74 8.22
C PRO A 475 -12.13 -13.58 8.56
N ARG A 476 -12.61 -14.21 9.64
CA ARG A 476 -14.00 -14.13 10.07
C ARG A 476 -14.39 -12.71 10.46
N GLU A 477 -13.58 -12.06 11.31
CA GLU A 477 -13.83 -10.68 11.74
C GLU A 477 -13.69 -9.69 10.57
N ALA A 478 -12.75 -9.94 9.65
CA ALA A 478 -12.59 -9.13 8.44
C ALA A 478 -13.85 -9.19 7.57
N VAL A 479 -14.37 -10.38 7.26
CA VAL A 479 -15.60 -10.57 6.47
C VAL A 479 -16.79 -9.85 7.11
N GLN A 480 -16.98 -9.99 8.43
CA GLN A 480 -18.06 -9.30 9.15
C GLN A 480 -17.95 -7.77 9.06
N ASN A 481 -16.74 -7.23 9.13
CA ASN A 481 -16.51 -5.80 9.02
C ASN A 481 -16.69 -5.29 7.58
N LEU A 482 -16.25 -6.05 6.58
CA LEU A 482 -16.47 -5.74 5.17
C LEU A 482 -17.96 -5.72 4.81
N MET A 483 -18.78 -6.62 5.39
CA MET A 483 -20.24 -6.57 5.24
C MET A 483 -20.81 -5.26 5.82
N ARG A 484 -20.30 -4.82 6.98
CA ARG A 484 -20.71 -3.54 7.59
C ARG A 484 -20.28 -2.34 6.74
N LEU A 485 -19.08 -2.37 6.17
CA LEU A 485 -18.57 -1.34 5.25
C LEU A 485 -19.38 -1.31 3.94
N ARG A 486 -19.78 -2.46 3.40
CA ARG A 486 -20.66 -2.54 2.23
C ARG A 486 -22.02 -1.91 2.53
N ALA A 487 -22.60 -2.17 3.71
CA ALA A 487 -23.90 -1.62 4.10
C ALA A 487 -23.95 -0.09 4.17
N ILE A 488 -22.79 0.57 4.38
CA ILE A 488 -22.66 2.03 4.37
C ILE A 488 -22.15 2.59 3.03
N GLY A 489 -22.16 1.78 1.96
CA GLY A 489 -21.82 2.24 0.62
C GLY A 489 -20.33 2.29 0.29
N ALA A 490 -19.46 1.66 1.09
CA ALA A 490 -18.02 1.66 0.84
C ALA A 490 -17.59 0.75 -0.34
N LEU A 491 -18.49 -0.03 -0.92
CA LEU A 491 -18.22 -0.90 -2.07
C LEU A 491 -18.55 -0.17 -3.38
N GLY A 492 -17.55 0.00 -4.23
CA GLY A 492 -17.67 0.59 -5.56
C GLY A 492 -17.48 -0.44 -6.70
N ARG A 493 -17.30 0.06 -7.92
CA ARG A 493 -17.13 -0.76 -9.13
C ARG A 493 -15.88 -1.63 -9.09
N HIS A 494 -14.76 -1.06 -8.62
CA HIS A 494 -13.44 -1.71 -8.60
C HIS A 494 -13.11 -2.36 -7.26
N GLY A 495 -14.13 -2.78 -6.48
CA GLY A 495 -13.95 -3.26 -5.11
C GLY A 495 -14.27 -2.17 -4.09
N PHE A 496 -13.74 -2.30 -2.87
CA PHE A 496 -13.96 -1.27 -1.85
C PHE A 496 -13.21 0.02 -2.20
N TYR A 497 -13.87 1.15 -1.96
CA TYR A 497 -13.24 2.46 -2.02
C TYR A 497 -12.13 2.61 -0.98
N ASP A 498 -11.30 3.63 -1.17
CA ASP A 498 -10.10 3.88 -0.37
C ASP A 498 -10.41 4.04 1.12
N ALA A 499 -11.46 4.80 1.43
CA ALA A 499 -11.83 5.09 2.81
C ALA A 499 -13.29 5.51 2.99
N VAL A 500 -13.70 5.49 4.26
CA VAL A 500 -14.91 6.12 4.79
C VAL A 500 -14.50 7.03 5.95
N ASP A 501 -14.76 8.34 5.81
CA ASP A 501 -14.42 9.36 6.79
C ASP A 501 -15.60 9.60 7.74
N PHE A 502 -15.39 9.36 9.04
CA PHE A 502 -16.35 9.60 10.12
C PHE A 502 -15.97 10.83 10.96
N THR A 503 -15.03 11.65 10.49
CA THR A 503 -14.53 12.79 11.27
C THR A 503 -15.56 13.92 11.26
N PRO A 504 -16.12 14.34 12.41
CA PRO A 504 -17.29 15.23 12.45
C PRO A 504 -17.12 16.53 11.66
N GLN A 505 -15.92 17.11 11.65
CA GLN A 505 -15.63 18.37 10.94
C GLN A 505 -15.57 18.22 9.42
N ARG A 506 -15.46 16.98 8.89
CA ARG A 506 -15.33 16.69 7.45
C ARG A 506 -16.54 15.97 6.87
N VAL A 507 -17.52 15.63 7.69
CA VAL A 507 -18.73 14.96 7.22
C VAL A 507 -19.79 16.00 6.81
N PRO A 508 -20.50 15.82 5.69
CA PRO A 508 -21.60 16.71 5.29
C PRO A 508 -22.70 16.79 6.36
N GLU A 509 -23.38 17.95 6.43
CA GLU A 509 -24.49 18.13 7.36
C GLU A 509 -25.61 17.11 7.10
N GLY A 510 -26.03 16.40 8.15
CA GLY A 510 -27.10 15.39 8.08
C GLY A 510 -26.64 13.96 7.78
N THR A 511 -25.34 13.70 7.59
CA THR A 511 -24.78 12.34 7.54
C THR A 511 -23.81 12.11 8.71
N ASP A 512 -23.52 10.84 9.02
CA ASP A 512 -22.55 10.43 10.05
C ASP A 512 -21.20 10.00 9.45
N HIS A 513 -21.12 9.90 8.12
CA HIS A 513 -19.89 9.58 7.38
C HIS A 513 -19.91 10.14 5.96
N ALA A 514 -18.73 10.12 5.31
CA ALA A 514 -18.54 10.40 3.89
C ALA A 514 -17.67 9.31 3.25
N VAL A 515 -18.12 8.74 2.13
CA VAL A 515 -17.36 7.74 1.37
C VAL A 515 -16.38 8.45 0.43
N VAL A 516 -15.10 8.11 0.55
CA VAL A 516 -14.03 8.67 -0.29
C VAL A 516 -13.93 7.83 -1.56
N GLN A 517 -14.65 8.24 -2.60
CA GLN A 517 -14.77 7.52 -3.88
C GLN A 517 -13.49 7.56 -4.73
N ASN A 518 -12.41 7.01 -4.19
CA ASN A 518 -11.10 6.85 -4.79
C ASN A 518 -10.67 5.37 -4.67
N TYR A 519 -9.78 4.93 -5.54
CA TYR A 519 -9.09 3.64 -5.42
C TYR A 519 -7.60 3.87 -5.61
N MET A 520 -6.78 3.24 -4.77
CA MET A 520 -5.32 3.27 -4.89
C MET A 520 -4.81 1.92 -5.41
N ALA A 521 -3.81 1.96 -6.30
CA ALA A 521 -3.20 0.74 -6.84
C ALA A 521 -2.56 -0.13 -5.76
N HIS A 522 -1.83 0.46 -4.82
CA HIS A 522 -1.18 -0.31 -3.75
C HIS A 522 -2.21 -0.90 -2.77
N HIS A 523 -3.25 -0.16 -2.38
CA HIS A 523 -4.32 -0.72 -1.55
C HIS A 523 -5.05 -1.88 -2.24
N SER A 524 -5.27 -1.75 -3.55
CA SER A 524 -5.88 -2.80 -4.38
C SER A 524 -4.98 -4.04 -4.45
N GLY A 525 -3.68 -3.86 -4.73
CA GLY A 525 -2.75 -4.97 -4.84
C GLY A 525 -2.50 -5.69 -3.52
N MET A 526 -2.34 -4.93 -2.43
CA MET A 526 -2.23 -5.48 -1.08
C MET A 526 -3.47 -6.26 -0.67
N SER A 527 -4.66 -5.78 -1.03
CA SER A 527 -5.93 -6.48 -0.75
C SER A 527 -6.00 -7.85 -1.44
N ILE A 528 -5.61 -7.93 -2.71
CA ILE A 528 -5.59 -9.19 -3.47
C ILE A 528 -4.57 -10.15 -2.87
N ALA A 529 -3.35 -9.69 -2.61
CA ALA A 529 -2.29 -10.51 -2.03
C ALA A 529 -2.67 -11.03 -0.63
N ALA A 530 -3.28 -10.21 0.22
CA ALA A 530 -3.73 -10.63 1.55
C ALA A 530 -4.81 -11.72 1.49
N VAL A 531 -5.76 -11.60 0.57
CA VAL A 531 -6.79 -12.62 0.36
C VAL A 531 -6.18 -13.89 -0.23
N ALA A 532 -5.22 -13.77 -1.15
CA ALA A 532 -4.48 -14.90 -1.70
C ALA A 532 -3.75 -15.66 -0.58
N ASP A 533 -3.07 -14.96 0.32
CA ASP A 533 -2.39 -15.58 1.45
C ASP A 533 -3.35 -16.21 2.46
N ALA A 534 -4.54 -15.64 2.67
CA ALA A 534 -5.55 -16.25 3.53
C ALA A 534 -6.11 -17.56 2.93
N ILE A 535 -6.32 -17.60 1.61
CA ILE A 535 -6.98 -18.72 0.92
C ILE A 535 -5.99 -19.82 0.52
N PHE A 536 -4.81 -19.43 0.03
CA PHE A 536 -3.76 -20.34 -0.42
C PHE A 536 -2.68 -20.55 0.64
N GLU A 537 -3.07 -20.46 1.93
CA GLU A 537 -2.25 -20.83 3.08
C GLU A 537 -0.88 -20.14 3.13
N GLY A 538 -0.78 -18.88 2.70
CA GLY A 538 0.47 -18.11 2.73
C GLY A 538 1.43 -18.41 1.59
N ARG A 539 0.94 -18.92 0.46
CA ARG A 539 1.75 -19.28 -0.72
C ARG A 539 2.67 -18.16 -1.22
N LEU A 540 2.30 -16.88 -1.11
CA LEU A 540 3.20 -15.78 -1.51
C LEU A 540 4.41 -15.68 -0.58
N ARG A 541 4.20 -15.93 0.73
CA ARG A 541 5.28 -16.03 1.71
C ARG A 541 6.19 -17.22 1.44
N GLU A 542 5.63 -18.38 1.12
CA GLU A 542 6.42 -19.56 0.76
C GLU A 542 7.30 -19.28 -0.47
N ARG A 543 6.75 -18.63 -1.50
CA ARG A 543 7.48 -18.25 -2.70
C ARG A 543 8.65 -17.30 -2.41
N PHE A 544 8.43 -16.22 -1.66
CA PHE A 544 9.51 -15.31 -1.28
C PHE A 544 10.63 -16.01 -0.52
N HIS A 545 10.26 -16.86 0.43
CA HIS A 545 11.20 -17.58 1.28
C HIS A 545 11.84 -18.81 0.62
N SER A 546 11.38 -19.22 -0.56
CA SER A 546 12.00 -20.30 -1.34
C SER A 546 13.31 -19.90 -2.01
N ASP A 547 13.63 -18.60 -2.07
CA ASP A 547 14.94 -18.15 -2.54
C ASP A 547 16.01 -18.44 -1.47
N PRO A 548 17.08 -19.20 -1.79
CA PRO A 548 18.08 -19.61 -0.80
C PRO A 548 18.78 -18.44 -0.08
N VAL A 549 18.86 -17.27 -0.72
CA VAL A 549 19.43 -16.07 -0.08
C VAL A 549 18.50 -15.57 1.02
N ILE A 550 17.20 -15.53 0.76
CA ILE A 550 16.19 -15.09 1.74
C ILE A 550 16.06 -16.12 2.85
N GLU A 551 16.03 -17.41 2.52
CA GLU A 551 15.99 -18.51 3.49
C GLU A 551 17.10 -18.39 4.54
N SER A 552 18.31 -17.98 4.12
CA SER A 552 19.46 -17.82 5.02
C SER A 552 19.26 -16.77 6.13
N ALA A 553 18.35 -15.81 5.94
CA ALA A 553 18.06 -14.74 6.89
C ALA A 553 16.82 -15.03 7.77
N GLU A 554 16.12 -16.16 7.59
CA GLU A 554 14.88 -16.49 8.32
C GLU A 554 15.04 -16.52 9.85
N LEU A 555 16.24 -16.81 10.34
CA LEU A 555 16.53 -16.85 11.79
C LEU A 555 16.26 -15.51 12.48
N LEU A 556 16.32 -14.39 11.76
CA LEU A 556 16.00 -13.06 12.28
C LEU A 556 14.51 -12.92 12.66
N LEU A 557 13.64 -13.72 12.05
CA LEU A 557 12.18 -13.69 12.26
C LEU A 557 11.73 -14.53 13.45
N GLN A 558 12.64 -15.32 14.04
CA GLN A 558 12.37 -16.24 15.15
C GLN A 558 12.45 -15.57 16.53
N GLU A 559 12.54 -14.23 16.59
CA GLU A 559 12.57 -13.48 17.84
C GLU A 559 11.28 -13.71 18.64
N LYS A 560 11.40 -14.28 19.84
CA LYS A 560 10.25 -14.63 20.70
C LYS A 560 9.61 -13.37 21.28
N ALA A 561 8.28 -13.39 21.39
CA ALA A 561 7.57 -12.36 22.13
C ALA A 561 8.02 -12.32 23.61
N PRO A 562 8.23 -11.13 24.19
CA PRO A 562 8.65 -11.00 25.58
C PRO A 562 7.55 -11.49 26.53
N ARG A 563 7.98 -12.21 27.58
CA ARG A 563 7.10 -12.74 28.63
C ARG A 563 6.81 -11.69 29.70
N ASP A 564 7.82 -10.90 30.03
CA ASP A 564 7.72 -9.79 30.97
C ASP A 564 7.64 -8.50 30.16
N ILE A 565 6.51 -7.80 30.28
CA ILE A 565 6.29 -6.52 29.63
C ILE A 565 6.74 -5.45 30.62
N PRO A 566 7.83 -4.70 30.34
CA PRO A 566 8.19 -3.56 31.18
C PRO A 566 7.02 -2.57 31.21
N THR A 567 6.69 -2.04 32.39
CA THR A 567 5.69 -0.98 32.52
C THR A 567 6.07 0.18 31.61
N ALA A 568 5.15 0.61 30.73
CA ALA A 568 5.41 1.42 29.55
C ALA A 568 6.48 2.51 29.75
N THR A 569 7.58 2.42 29.00
CA THR A 569 8.65 3.44 28.97
C THR A 569 8.26 4.68 28.17
N VAL A 570 7.19 4.61 27.38
CA VAL A 570 6.69 5.72 26.56
C VAL A 570 5.24 5.99 26.95
N ARG A 571 4.98 7.19 27.50
CA ARG A 571 3.61 7.67 27.73
C ARG A 571 2.95 7.88 26.38
N THR A 572 1.83 7.20 26.15
CA THR A 572 1.02 7.39 24.93
C THR A 572 -0.16 8.28 25.24
N GLU A 573 -0.73 8.96 24.23
CA GLU A 573 -1.93 9.81 24.40
C GLU A 573 -3.11 9.07 25.02
N ALA A 574 -3.16 7.74 24.94
CA ALA A 574 -4.20 6.95 25.60
C ALA A 574 -4.22 7.14 27.14
N ASP A 575 -3.09 7.55 27.74
CA ASP A 575 -2.98 7.85 29.17
C ASP A 575 -3.38 9.30 29.51
N GLU A 576 -3.46 10.18 28.52
CA GLU A 576 -3.89 11.57 28.68
C GLU A 576 -5.37 11.68 28.32
N ARG A 577 -6.23 11.89 29.33
CA ARG A 577 -7.64 12.26 29.10
C ARG A 577 -7.65 13.46 28.15
N SER A 578 -8.14 13.26 26.92
CA SER A 578 -8.30 14.32 25.93
C SER A 578 -9.12 15.45 26.52
N LYS A 579 -8.49 16.57 26.84
CA LYS A 579 -9.19 17.84 26.95
C LYS A 579 -9.49 18.29 25.53
N ASP A 580 -10.74 18.67 25.28
CA ASP A 580 -11.15 19.39 24.08
C ASP A 580 -10.29 20.64 23.96
N GLU A 581 -9.27 20.57 23.12
CA GLU A 581 -8.60 21.76 22.58
C GLU A 581 -8.67 21.64 21.05
N THR A 582 -9.55 22.44 20.49
CA THR A 582 -9.62 22.77 19.07
C THR A 582 -8.32 23.45 18.66
N GLU A 583 -7.37 22.67 18.16
CA GLU A 583 -6.32 23.20 17.29
C GLU A 583 -6.72 22.93 15.83
N THR A 584 -7.01 24.02 15.12
CA THR A 584 -7.10 24.01 13.66
C THR A 584 -5.70 23.87 13.08
N GLU A 585 -5.27 22.65 12.76
CA GLU A 585 -4.04 22.43 12.01
C GLU A 585 -4.27 22.63 10.51
N SER A 586 -3.63 23.67 9.99
CA SER A 586 -3.24 23.83 8.59
C SER A 586 -1.96 23.02 8.36
N PRO A 587 -1.69 22.49 7.15
CA PRO A 587 -0.58 21.58 6.87
C PRO A 587 0.82 22.08 7.31
N ASP A 588 1.68 21.11 7.71
CA ASP A 588 3.05 21.20 8.27
C ASP A 588 4.09 22.01 7.44
N SER A 589 3.68 22.67 6.37
CA SER A 589 4.40 23.81 5.84
C SER A 589 3.50 24.71 4.99
N ARG A 590 3.76 26.01 5.02
CA ARG A 590 3.05 27.02 4.23
C ARG A 590 4.03 27.76 3.33
N ILE A 591 3.79 27.69 2.02
CA ILE A 591 4.51 28.48 1.02
C ILE A 591 3.75 29.77 0.76
N ILE A 592 4.43 30.91 0.92
CA ILE A 592 3.96 32.24 0.57
C ILE A 592 4.71 32.69 -0.68
N LEU A 593 4.01 32.69 -1.81
CA LEU A 593 4.50 33.23 -3.07
C LEU A 593 4.27 34.75 -3.10
N ASP A 594 5.28 35.51 -3.51
CA ASP A 594 5.26 36.98 -3.53
C ASP A 594 4.77 37.58 -2.19
N PRO A 595 5.56 37.45 -1.10
CA PRO A 595 5.17 37.90 0.24
C PRO A 595 4.79 39.39 0.36
N ILE A 596 5.15 40.21 -0.63
CA ILE A 596 4.80 41.63 -0.70
C ILE A 596 3.34 41.84 -1.12
N LYS A 597 2.80 40.95 -1.97
CA LYS A 597 1.40 41.00 -2.44
C LYS A 597 0.47 40.06 -1.69
N ALA A 598 1.02 39.01 -1.08
CA ALA A 598 0.25 38.04 -0.32
C ALA A 598 -0.35 38.64 0.96
N LEU A 599 -1.32 37.93 1.55
CA LEU A 599 -1.80 38.24 2.89
C LEU A 599 -0.64 38.15 3.89
N ARG A 600 -0.62 39.07 4.85
CA ARG A 600 0.41 39.08 5.90
C ARG A 600 0.40 37.75 6.64
N ALA A 601 1.56 37.11 6.68
CA ALA A 601 1.77 35.82 7.31
C ALA A 601 2.99 35.91 8.23
N THR A 602 2.90 35.26 9.38
CA THR A 602 3.98 35.14 10.37
C THR A 602 4.19 33.68 10.73
N ASN A 603 5.41 33.35 11.17
CA ASN A 603 5.76 32.09 11.81
C ASN A 603 6.32 32.36 13.20
N VAL A 604 5.97 31.50 14.17
CA VAL A 604 6.46 31.58 15.55
C VAL A 604 7.10 30.25 15.90
N MET A 605 8.39 30.27 16.23
CA MET A 605 9.17 29.09 16.57
C MET A 605 9.65 29.21 18.02
N SER A 606 9.54 28.13 18.82
CA SER A 606 9.99 28.16 20.22
C SER A 606 10.36 26.79 20.77
N ASN A 607 11.41 26.76 21.60
CA ASN A 607 11.79 25.59 22.40
C ASN A 607 11.36 25.71 23.88
N GLY A 608 10.42 26.59 24.18
CA GLY A 608 9.91 26.86 25.54
C GLY A 608 10.73 27.87 26.36
N ARG A 609 12.00 28.13 26.02
CA ARG A 609 12.83 29.18 26.67
C ARG A 609 13.22 30.31 25.73
N TYR A 610 13.48 29.98 24.47
CA TYR A 610 13.74 30.94 23.40
C TYR A 610 12.59 30.92 22.41
N SER A 611 12.15 32.09 21.94
CA SER A 611 11.11 32.21 20.91
C SER A 611 11.54 33.20 19.85
N VAL A 612 11.24 32.87 18.59
CA VAL A 612 11.46 33.71 17.42
C VAL A 612 10.13 33.89 16.70
N MET A 613 9.82 35.11 16.29
CA MET A 613 8.74 35.37 15.35
C MET A 613 9.31 36.06 14.12
N VAL A 614 8.96 35.55 12.95
CA VAL A 614 9.33 36.14 11.66
C VAL A 614 8.12 36.32 10.75
N THR A 615 8.10 37.40 9.98
CA THR A 615 7.10 37.69 8.96
C THR A 615 7.55 37.13 7.61
N ALA A 616 6.60 36.94 6.69
CA ALA A 616 6.91 36.40 5.37
C ALA A 616 7.83 37.31 4.53
N THR A 617 7.99 38.58 4.92
CA THR A 617 8.88 39.53 4.23
C THR A 617 10.31 39.54 4.79
N GLY A 618 10.56 38.86 5.92
CA GLY A 618 11.88 38.72 6.55
C GLY A 618 12.08 39.48 7.86
N SER A 619 11.09 40.23 8.30
CA SER A 619 11.14 41.01 9.55
C SER A 619 10.79 40.15 10.76
N GLY A 620 11.20 40.54 11.97
CA GLY A 620 10.90 39.73 13.15
C GLY A 620 11.69 40.11 14.41
N TYR A 621 11.44 39.35 15.48
CA TYR A 621 12.16 39.45 16.75
C TYR A 621 12.47 38.09 17.36
N SER A 622 13.36 38.10 18.34
CA SER A 622 13.61 36.98 19.23
C SER A 622 13.64 37.40 20.71
N ARG A 623 13.27 36.45 21.57
CA ARG A 623 13.24 36.63 23.03
C ARG A 623 13.72 35.38 23.75
N PHE A 624 14.32 35.56 24.92
CA PHE A 624 14.65 34.50 25.87
C PHE A 624 13.85 34.73 27.16
N GLY A 625 12.82 33.92 27.40
CA GLY A 625 11.82 34.18 28.43
C GLY A 625 11.14 35.54 28.23
N GLU A 626 11.24 36.40 29.24
CA GLU A 626 10.72 37.78 29.23
C GLU A 626 11.72 38.80 28.64
N LEU A 627 12.94 38.38 28.30
CA LEU A 627 13.99 39.27 27.80
C LEU A 627 13.96 39.31 26.26
N ALA A 628 13.68 40.48 25.68
CA ALA A 628 13.83 40.71 24.25
C ALA A 628 15.32 40.71 23.86
N ILE A 629 15.72 39.80 22.96
CA ILE A 629 17.09 39.69 22.44
C ILE A 629 17.26 40.59 21.23
N THR A 630 16.28 40.59 20.32
CA THR A 630 16.16 41.57 19.25
C THR A 630 14.85 42.32 19.38
N ARG A 631 14.86 43.62 19.07
CA ARG A 631 13.66 44.46 19.13
C ARG A 631 12.98 44.48 17.77
N TRP A 632 11.66 44.36 17.80
CA TRP A 632 10.79 44.56 16.65
C TRP A 632 9.57 45.35 17.08
N GLN A 633 9.12 46.26 16.24
CA GLN A 633 7.89 46.99 16.46
C GLN A 633 6.98 46.71 15.27
N PRO A 634 5.80 46.10 15.48
CA PRO A 634 4.85 45.87 14.40
C PRO A 634 4.39 47.21 13.84
N ASP A 635 4.52 47.39 12.52
CA ASP A 635 3.92 48.50 11.79
C ASP A 635 2.89 47.97 10.77
N PRO A 636 1.64 48.46 10.79
CA PRO A 636 0.57 47.98 9.91
C PRO A 636 0.71 48.45 8.45
N SER A 637 1.61 49.39 8.15
CA SER A 637 1.88 49.94 6.82
C SER A 637 3.25 49.53 6.27
N GLU A 638 4.27 49.42 7.12
CA GLU A 638 5.62 48.99 6.74
C GLU A 638 6.07 47.74 7.52
N ASP A 639 6.95 46.92 6.95
CA ASP A 639 7.49 45.73 7.60
C ASP A 639 9.02 45.72 7.46
N ARG A 640 9.69 46.65 8.15
CA ARG A 640 11.12 47.01 7.93
C ARG A 640 11.98 47.04 9.19
N LEU A 641 11.46 46.52 10.30
CA LEU A 641 12.20 46.41 11.55
C LEU A 641 12.60 44.96 11.78
N GLY A 642 13.81 44.72 12.27
CA GLY A 642 14.35 43.37 12.49
C GLY A 642 15.84 43.30 12.18
N SER A 643 16.34 42.06 12.08
CA SER A 643 17.72 41.76 11.68
C SER A 643 17.74 41.31 10.23
N TYR A 644 18.57 41.93 9.40
CA TYR A 644 18.61 41.69 7.96
C TYR A 644 20.01 41.38 7.46
N ILE A 645 20.06 40.56 6.40
CA ILE A 645 21.27 40.30 5.63
C ILE A 645 21.15 41.04 4.30
N PHE A 646 22.16 41.84 3.98
CA PHE A 646 22.27 42.54 2.70
C PHE A 646 23.31 41.87 1.83
N LEU A 647 22.97 41.73 0.56
CA LEU A 647 23.83 41.18 -0.49
C LEU A 647 24.18 42.29 -1.47
N ARG A 648 25.41 42.28 -1.98
CA ARG A 648 25.88 43.21 -2.99
C ARG A 648 26.57 42.44 -4.10
N ASP A 649 26.13 42.65 -5.33
CA ASP A 649 26.82 42.18 -6.52
C ASP A 649 28.10 43.01 -6.73
N THR A 650 29.24 42.34 -6.77
CA THR A 650 30.55 42.98 -6.93
C THR A 650 30.82 43.43 -8.36
N ALA A 651 30.11 42.89 -9.35
CA ALA A 651 30.27 43.23 -10.76
C ALA A 651 29.47 44.48 -11.16
N THR A 652 28.21 44.56 -10.74
CA THR A 652 27.30 45.68 -11.06
C THR A 652 27.33 46.77 -9.98
N GLY A 653 27.64 46.41 -8.74
CA GLY A 653 27.61 47.30 -7.58
C GLY A 653 26.25 47.39 -6.89
N ASP A 654 25.20 46.76 -7.47
CA ASP A 654 23.85 46.73 -6.94
C ASP A 654 23.75 45.93 -5.64
N TRP A 655 22.83 46.32 -4.76
CA TRP A 655 22.63 45.65 -3.47
C TRP A 655 21.17 45.57 -3.04
N TRP A 656 20.82 44.50 -2.33
CA TRP A 656 19.47 44.18 -1.90
C TRP A 656 19.46 43.42 -0.57
N SER A 657 18.29 43.34 0.08
CA SER A 657 18.07 42.44 1.22
C SER A 657 17.88 41.01 0.73
N ALA A 658 18.45 40.03 1.44
CA ALA A 658 18.29 38.60 1.12
C ALA A 658 16.83 38.12 1.23
N THR A 659 16.02 38.82 2.02
CA THR A 659 14.57 38.69 2.15
C THR A 659 13.83 39.76 1.32
N ALA A 660 12.49 39.72 1.27
CA ALA A 660 11.71 40.65 0.44
C ALA A 660 11.85 42.12 0.87
N GLU A 661 11.78 42.40 2.18
CA GLU A 661 12.10 43.69 2.79
C GLU A 661 13.46 43.61 3.52
N PRO A 662 14.13 44.75 3.82
CA PRO A 662 13.71 46.13 3.58
C PRO A 662 14.16 46.72 2.23
N LYS A 663 14.98 46.01 1.45
CA LYS A 663 15.55 46.52 0.20
C LYS A 663 15.29 45.59 -0.98
N ARG A 664 14.31 45.96 -1.79
CA ARG A 664 13.94 45.27 -3.03
C ARG A 664 14.91 45.54 -4.18
N ALA A 665 15.01 44.59 -5.09
CA ALA A 665 15.69 44.70 -6.38
C ALA A 665 14.70 44.59 -7.53
N GLU A 666 15.05 45.18 -8.67
CA GLU A 666 14.23 45.09 -9.88
C GLU A 666 14.24 43.65 -10.43
N GLY A 667 13.05 43.14 -10.78
CA GLY A 667 12.91 41.78 -11.32
C GLY A 667 13.09 40.65 -10.29
N GLU A 668 13.08 40.94 -8.98
CA GLU A 668 13.21 39.92 -7.94
C GLU A 668 12.04 38.93 -7.95
N ARG A 669 12.35 37.65 -7.70
CA ARG A 669 11.36 36.61 -7.37
C ARG A 669 11.60 36.15 -5.95
N VAL A 670 10.57 36.28 -5.11
CA VAL A 670 10.64 35.98 -3.68
C VAL A 670 9.59 34.95 -3.29
N GLN A 671 10.00 34.00 -2.46
CA GLN A 671 9.13 33.00 -1.83
C GLN A 671 9.57 32.79 -0.39
N THR A 672 8.59 32.52 0.48
CA THR A 672 8.85 32.19 1.89
C THR A 672 8.18 30.86 2.21
N LEU A 673 8.93 29.95 2.82
CA LEU A 673 8.43 28.71 3.40
C LEU A 673 8.40 28.87 4.91
N PHE A 674 7.23 28.61 5.51
CA PHE A 674 7.11 28.42 6.95
C PHE A 674 6.89 26.95 7.25
N ALA A 675 7.70 26.40 8.15
CA ALA A 675 7.56 25.08 8.74
C ALA A 675 7.67 25.22 10.27
N ASP A 676 7.37 24.16 11.00
CA ASP A 676 7.41 24.17 12.47
C ASP A 676 8.82 24.37 13.03
N ASP A 677 9.82 23.89 12.30
CA ASP A 677 11.23 23.90 12.69
C ASP A 677 12.03 25.06 12.08
N LYS A 678 11.51 25.72 11.03
CA LYS A 678 12.21 26.83 10.36
C LYS A 678 11.32 27.77 9.54
N ALA A 679 11.88 28.94 9.23
CA ALA A 679 11.42 29.79 8.14
C ALA A 679 12.53 29.94 7.09
N SER A 680 12.25 29.58 5.84
CA SER A 680 13.18 29.76 4.71
C SER A 680 12.69 30.86 3.77
N PHE A 681 13.60 31.76 3.42
CA PHE A 681 13.37 32.85 2.47
C PHE A 681 14.25 32.63 1.25
N THR A 682 13.63 32.40 0.09
CA THR A 682 14.36 32.30 -1.18
C THR A 682 14.13 33.55 -2.01
N LYS A 683 15.21 34.13 -2.54
CA LYS A 683 15.17 35.29 -3.41
C LYS A 683 16.08 35.09 -4.62
N SER A 684 15.53 35.32 -5.81
CA SER A 684 16.26 35.22 -7.08
C SER A 684 16.22 36.54 -7.83
N ILE A 685 17.38 37.06 -8.25
CA ILE A 685 17.55 38.29 -9.04
C ILE A 685 18.50 37.97 -10.19
N GLY A 686 18.01 38.04 -11.42
CA GLY A 686 18.79 37.65 -12.60
C GLY A 686 19.30 36.20 -12.48
N SER A 687 20.62 36.02 -12.47
CA SER A 687 21.30 34.72 -12.27
C SER A 687 21.64 34.40 -10.82
N LEU A 688 21.43 35.32 -9.88
CA LEU A 688 21.80 35.16 -8.48
C LEU A 688 20.61 34.67 -7.66
N ARG A 689 20.80 33.60 -6.89
CA ARG A 689 19.82 33.06 -5.93
C ARG A 689 20.42 33.08 -4.52
N SER A 690 19.66 33.60 -3.56
CA SER A 690 19.98 33.54 -2.13
C SER A 690 18.91 32.80 -1.37
N GLU A 691 19.33 32.09 -0.33
CA GLU A 691 18.45 31.42 0.61
C GLU A 691 18.89 31.75 2.04
N VAL A 692 17.93 32.16 2.88
CA VAL A 692 18.15 32.47 4.28
C VAL A 692 17.22 31.60 5.10
N GLU A 693 17.78 30.83 6.01
CA GLU A 693 17.02 30.02 6.95
C GLU A 693 17.11 30.61 8.36
N CYS A 694 15.96 30.70 9.02
CA CYS A 694 15.84 31.05 10.43
C CYS A 694 15.34 29.81 11.18
N ILE A 695 16.12 29.33 12.14
CA ILE A 695 15.92 28.10 12.93
C ILE A 695 15.79 28.46 14.42
#